data_AF-A0A6G0HHD9-F1
#
_entry.id   AF-A0A6G0HHD9-F1
#
_cell.length_a   1.000
_cell.length_b   1.000
_cell.length_c   1.000
_cell.angle_alpha   90.00
_cell.angle_beta   90.00
_cell.angle_gamma   90.00
#
_symmetry.space_group_name_H-M   'P 1'
#
loop_
_entity.id
_entity.type
_entity.pdbx_description
1 polymer ?
#
loop_
_entity_poly.entity_id
_entity_poly.type
_entity_poly.pdbx_seq_one_letter_code
_entity_poly.pdbx_strand_id
1 'polypeptide(L)'
;MLLYLGLTVFFSAGFSMEMNQTSKLLAESGEQCSACGFREHSKQMRLHSIKSQILSILRLEQAPNISRDMIRQLLPKAPPLTQLLDQYDPRVEDEDHATTETIITMATKPNPIAQDELSSCCLFSLSPKIQPKNILRAQLWVHLRPADMVTTVFLQISRLKPGKEGNNTRVRVRSLKIDTDAGASSWQSIDIKSLLQAWLRQPETNYGIEINAYDSKGEDLAVTSAEPGEEGLRSRRDSGLNCDEKSAETGCCRYPLTVDFEEFGWDWIIAPKRYRANYCSGECEFLHLQQYPHAHLVNKANPRGTAGPAAHPPRYTSSKEKKMAQWCQLQMLDCKYLEQVDQLYDDSFPMDIRQYLSKWIESIDWDTVAIQDSLATVRFHDLLAQLDDQHSRFALENNFLLQHNIRKIKRNLQDRFQEDPVHMAMIISRNLKEEQKILDTAKSAEQEGEGTVSAMVVEKQKLDLKVKEMKDRVQVADQNIKNLEDLQDEYDFKVNTLKNRENEINGMTQKELEKEKMTVGRMCFELKAKRQDVVTQLTDLLNVTQALLSDLISEELPEWKQRQQIACIGGPPNACVDQLQNWFTAVAESLQQVRQHLKKLQELEQKFSYESDPITQKKAYLEARALDLVKNLLSNSLVVERQPCMPTHPQRPLVLKTGVQFTVKLRFLVKLQEFNYQLKVKAVFDKDVTEKKGFRKFNILGTNTKVMNMEESNGSLAAEFRHLQLKEQKVAGNRTNEGPLIVTEELHSLSFESELQLNQSGLDIKLEAISLPVVVISNVCQLPSGWASILWYNMLTTEPKNLKFFLSPPSAKWSQLS
;
A
#
# COMPACT_ATOMS: atom_id res chain seq x y z
N MET A 1 -44.12 -41.27 -38.20
CA MET A 1 -44.87 -42.38 -37.57
C MET A 1 -44.10 -42.82 -36.34
N LEU A 2 -44.75 -42.69 -35.18
CA LEU A 2 -44.72 -43.58 -33.99
C LEU A 2 -43.35 -43.88 -33.33
N LEU A 3 -43.10 -43.32 -32.14
CA LEU A 3 -43.52 -43.79 -30.79
C LEU A 3 -42.68 -45.00 -30.33
N TYR A 4 -41.79 -44.83 -29.34
CA TYR A 4 -42.02 -45.03 -27.89
C TYR A 4 -42.12 -46.50 -27.44
N LEU A 5 -41.51 -46.77 -26.26
CA LEU A 5 -41.63 -47.94 -25.37
C LEU A 5 -40.76 -49.15 -25.72
N GLY A 6 -40.09 -49.84 -24.79
CA GLY A 6 -39.99 -49.79 -23.32
C GLY A 6 -38.68 -50.53 -22.92
N LEU A 7 -38.39 -50.97 -21.71
CA LEU A 7 -38.93 -50.78 -20.36
C LEU A 7 -37.84 -51.36 -19.43
N THR A 8 -37.65 -50.71 -18.29
CA THR A 8 -36.76 -51.06 -17.17
C THR A 8 -36.94 -52.48 -16.61
N VAL A 9 -35.85 -53.14 -16.18
CA VAL A 9 -35.88 -54.18 -15.11
C VAL A 9 -34.73 -53.96 -14.12
N PHE A 10 -35.08 -54.10 -12.85
CA PHE A 10 -34.39 -53.80 -11.60
C PHE A 10 -33.28 -54.80 -11.21
N PHE A 11 -32.27 -54.24 -10.52
CA PHE A 11 -31.53 -54.76 -9.34
C PHE A 11 -30.82 -56.13 -9.32
N SER A 12 -29.57 -56.01 -8.84
CA SER A 12 -28.93 -56.80 -7.77
C SER A 12 -27.93 -57.91 -8.13
N ALA A 13 -26.69 -57.60 -7.75
CA ALA A 13 -25.75 -58.39 -6.95
C ALA A 13 -25.03 -59.61 -7.56
N GLY A 14 -23.69 -59.51 -7.58
CA GLY A 14 -22.84 -60.55 -6.99
C GLY A 14 -21.75 -61.17 -7.87
N PHE A 15 -20.57 -61.32 -7.27
CA PHE A 15 -19.40 -62.17 -7.62
C PHE A 15 -18.40 -61.64 -8.67
N SER A 16 -17.16 -61.30 -8.28
CA SER A 16 -16.00 -62.16 -7.89
C SER A 16 -15.24 -62.66 -9.13
N MET A 17 -14.13 -62.01 -9.47
CA MET A 17 -12.74 -62.52 -9.37
C MET A 17 -12.45 -63.88 -10.05
N GLU A 18 -11.62 -63.84 -11.11
CA GLU A 18 -10.40 -64.66 -11.33
C GLU A 18 -9.66 -64.10 -12.57
N MET A 19 -8.51 -63.43 -12.41
CA MET A 19 -7.13 -63.96 -12.45
C MET A 19 -6.78 -64.71 -13.76
N ASN A 20 -6.03 -64.07 -14.67
CA ASN A 20 -4.56 -63.98 -14.74
C ASN A 20 -3.93 -65.12 -15.58
N GLN A 21 -3.43 -64.80 -16.78
CA GLN A 21 -2.18 -65.37 -17.31
C GLN A 21 -1.78 -64.72 -18.64
N THR A 22 -0.92 -63.71 -18.55
CA THR A 22 0.19 -63.54 -19.51
C THR A 22 1.23 -62.62 -18.87
N SER A 23 2.14 -63.25 -18.13
CA SER A 23 3.39 -62.67 -17.63
C SER A 23 4.50 -63.60 -18.13
N LYS A 24 5.45 -63.15 -18.97
CA LYS A 24 6.88 -62.89 -18.66
C LYS A 24 7.63 -63.09 -20.00
N LEU A 25 8.50 -62.24 -20.54
CA LEU A 25 9.74 -61.67 -19.98
C LEU A 25 10.14 -60.39 -20.75
N LEU A 26 10.23 -59.27 -20.06
CA LEU A 26 11.49 -58.55 -19.80
C LEU A 26 11.20 -57.63 -18.62
N ALA A 27 11.49 -58.16 -17.45
CA ALA A 27 11.40 -57.48 -16.18
C ALA A 27 12.72 -56.76 -15.94
N GLU A 28 12.70 -55.43 -15.90
CA GLU A 28 13.61 -54.65 -15.08
C GLU A 28 12.76 -53.70 -14.23
N SER A 29 12.88 -53.93 -12.91
CA SER A 29 12.38 -53.17 -11.76
C SER A 29 11.64 -51.85 -12.04
N GLY A 30 10.33 -51.85 -11.84
CA GLY A 30 9.54 -50.64 -11.62
C GLY A 30 8.65 -50.84 -10.41
N GLU A 31 9.12 -50.39 -9.24
CA GLU A 31 8.26 -50.23 -8.07
C GLU A 31 7.02 -49.41 -8.47
N GLN A 32 5.81 -49.93 -8.24
CA GLN A 32 4.59 -49.14 -8.41
C GLN A 32 4.58 -48.02 -7.37
N CYS A 33 5.04 -46.85 -7.78
CA CYS A 33 5.06 -45.63 -6.99
C CYS A 33 3.63 -45.12 -6.76
N SER A 34 3.07 -45.37 -5.58
CA SER A 34 1.75 -44.87 -5.17
C SER A 34 1.64 -43.33 -5.17
N ALA A 35 2.77 -42.64 -4.91
CA ALA A 35 2.88 -41.19 -4.98
C ALA A 35 2.80 -40.62 -6.41
N CYS A 36 3.06 -41.44 -7.44
CA CYS A 36 3.10 -40.99 -8.83
C CYS A 36 1.70 -40.66 -9.36
N GLY A 37 0.67 -41.42 -8.98
CA GLY A 37 -0.72 -41.11 -9.32
C GLY A 37 -1.24 -39.82 -8.67
N PHE A 38 -0.86 -39.57 -7.41
CA PHE A 38 -1.20 -38.33 -6.71
C PHE A 38 -0.51 -37.11 -7.33
N ARG A 39 0.78 -37.25 -7.73
CA ARG A 39 1.51 -36.18 -8.41
C ARG A 39 0.92 -35.85 -9.78
N GLU A 40 0.48 -36.85 -10.54
CA GLU A 40 -0.18 -36.63 -11.83
C GLU A 40 -1.51 -35.88 -11.66
N HIS A 41 -2.30 -36.23 -10.64
CA HIS A 41 -3.53 -35.49 -10.31
C HIS A 41 -3.24 -34.05 -9.83
N SER A 42 -2.22 -33.85 -8.99
CA SER A 42 -1.77 -32.51 -8.54
C SER A 42 -1.26 -31.65 -9.69
N LYS A 43 -0.53 -32.25 -10.65
CA LYS A 43 -0.05 -31.62 -11.88
C LYS A 43 -1.23 -31.08 -12.70
N GLN A 44 -2.27 -31.89 -12.90
CA GLN A 44 -3.48 -31.47 -13.62
C GLN A 44 -4.24 -30.34 -12.90
N MET A 45 -4.38 -30.41 -11.57
CA MET A 45 -5.00 -29.34 -10.77
C MET A 45 -4.22 -28.03 -10.82
N ARG A 46 -2.87 -28.09 -10.82
CA ARG A 46 -2.01 -26.91 -10.96
C ARG A 46 -2.14 -26.28 -12.35
N LEU A 47 -2.17 -27.07 -13.42
CA LEU A 47 -2.41 -26.57 -14.78
C LEU A 47 -3.78 -25.88 -14.87
N HIS A 48 -4.83 -26.46 -14.26
CA HIS A 48 -6.14 -25.83 -14.18
C HIS A 48 -6.14 -24.52 -13.38
N SER A 49 -5.43 -24.47 -12.25
CA SER A 49 -5.28 -23.25 -11.44
C SER A 49 -4.53 -22.16 -12.19
N ILE A 50 -3.45 -22.49 -12.90
CA ILE A 50 -2.69 -21.55 -13.73
C ILE A 50 -3.59 -20.99 -14.84
N LYS A 51 -4.40 -21.86 -15.48
CA LYS A 51 -5.38 -21.46 -16.50
C LYS A 51 -6.39 -20.44 -15.94
N SER A 52 -6.98 -20.74 -14.78
CA SER A 52 -7.94 -19.84 -14.12
C SER A 52 -7.29 -18.52 -13.67
N GLN A 53 -6.06 -18.57 -13.16
CA GLN A 53 -5.34 -17.38 -12.70
C GLN A 53 -4.95 -16.45 -13.86
N ILE A 54 -4.50 -17.00 -14.99
CA ILE A 54 -4.19 -16.18 -16.17
C ILE A 54 -5.46 -15.52 -16.71
N LEU A 55 -6.57 -16.25 -16.79
CA LEU A 55 -7.86 -15.67 -17.18
C LEU A 55 -8.29 -14.55 -16.20
N SER A 56 -8.16 -14.78 -14.89
CA SER A 56 -8.49 -13.77 -13.87
C SER A 56 -7.62 -12.52 -13.96
N ILE A 57 -6.30 -12.66 -14.13
CA ILE A 57 -5.37 -11.51 -14.26
C ILE A 57 -5.68 -10.71 -15.53
N LEU A 58 -6.00 -11.41 -16.62
CA LEU A 58 -6.42 -10.78 -17.88
C LEU A 58 -7.87 -10.29 -17.85
N ARG A 59 -8.58 -10.49 -16.73
CA ARG A 59 -10.00 -10.13 -16.51
C ARG A 59 -10.95 -10.77 -17.54
N LEU A 60 -10.67 -12.00 -17.92
CA LEU A 60 -11.46 -12.80 -18.84
C LEU A 60 -12.14 -13.93 -18.07
N GLU A 61 -13.44 -14.17 -18.31
CA GLU A 61 -14.14 -15.32 -17.73
C GLU A 61 -13.79 -16.63 -18.45
N GLN A 62 -13.50 -16.53 -19.74
CA GLN A 62 -13.18 -17.66 -20.62
C GLN A 62 -12.11 -17.24 -21.64
N ALA A 63 -11.41 -18.21 -22.23
CA ALA A 63 -10.46 -17.90 -23.29
C ALA A 63 -11.18 -17.30 -24.51
N PRO A 64 -10.65 -16.21 -25.10
CA PRO A 64 -11.26 -15.56 -26.24
C PRO A 64 -11.24 -16.49 -27.46
N ASN A 65 -12.38 -16.58 -28.15
CA ASN A 65 -12.54 -17.45 -29.32
C ASN A 65 -12.01 -16.75 -30.58
N ILE A 66 -10.68 -16.72 -30.74
CA ILE A 66 -10.00 -16.05 -31.86
C ILE A 66 -9.09 -17.05 -32.58
N SER A 67 -9.24 -17.18 -33.90
CA SER A 67 -8.41 -18.07 -34.71
C SER A 67 -6.99 -17.50 -34.92
N ARG A 68 -6.02 -18.41 -35.07
CA ARG A 68 -4.58 -18.10 -35.25
C ARG A 68 -4.30 -17.17 -36.44
N ASP A 69 -5.15 -17.21 -37.47
CA ASP A 69 -5.03 -16.39 -38.68
C ASP A 69 -5.48 -14.94 -38.46
N MET A 70 -6.44 -14.70 -37.57
CA MET A 70 -6.95 -13.36 -37.28
C MET A 70 -5.95 -12.55 -36.44
N ILE A 71 -5.22 -13.20 -35.52
CA ILE A 71 -4.15 -12.57 -34.71
C ILE A 71 -2.97 -12.13 -35.56
N ARG A 72 -2.60 -12.92 -36.59
CA ARG A 72 -1.51 -12.55 -37.52
C ARG A 72 -1.85 -11.33 -38.39
N GLN A 73 -3.13 -11.08 -38.65
CA GLN A 73 -3.59 -9.90 -39.38
C GLN A 73 -3.70 -8.65 -38.48
N LEU A 74 -3.87 -8.82 -37.16
CA LEU A 74 -4.02 -7.74 -36.18
C LEU A 74 -2.70 -7.25 -35.57
N LEU A 75 -1.58 -7.96 -35.78
CA LEU A 75 -0.27 -7.55 -35.26
C LEU A 75 0.37 -6.51 -36.20
N PRO A 76 0.59 -5.25 -35.74
CA PRO A 76 1.36 -4.30 -36.52
C PRO A 76 2.80 -4.80 -36.67
N LYS A 77 3.33 -4.78 -37.90
CA LYS A 77 4.76 -5.05 -38.15
C LYS A 77 5.57 -3.89 -37.57
N ALA A 78 6.08 -4.06 -36.35
CA ALA A 78 6.93 -3.07 -35.71
C ALA A 78 8.23 -2.86 -36.52
N PRO A 79 8.63 -1.61 -36.81
CA PRO A 79 9.94 -1.33 -37.41
C PRO A 79 11.09 -1.66 -36.44
N PRO A 80 12.32 -1.84 -36.95
CA PRO A 80 13.50 -2.05 -36.11
C PRO A 80 13.69 -0.89 -35.11
N LEU A 81 14.06 -1.23 -33.88
CA LEU A 81 14.19 -0.31 -32.73
C LEU A 81 15.04 0.94 -33.02
N THR A 82 15.99 0.84 -33.95
CA THR A 82 16.85 1.93 -34.41
C THR A 82 16.09 3.07 -35.09
N GLN A 83 14.96 2.80 -35.77
CA GLN A 83 14.13 3.84 -36.39
C GLN A 83 13.23 4.57 -35.39
N LEU A 84 12.92 3.97 -34.25
CA LEU A 84 12.12 4.60 -33.18
C LEU A 84 12.96 5.53 -32.30
N LEU A 85 14.28 5.38 -32.31
CA LEU A 85 15.21 6.20 -31.53
C LEU A 85 15.54 7.55 -32.20
N ASP A 86 15.42 7.66 -33.52
CA ASP A 86 15.70 8.90 -34.27
C ASP A 86 14.51 9.88 -34.33
N GLN A 87 13.30 9.47 -33.92
CA GLN A 87 12.09 10.29 -34.01
C GLN A 87 11.74 11.11 -32.74
N TYR A 88 12.50 10.97 -31.65
CA TYR A 88 12.24 11.69 -30.40
C TYR A 88 13.40 12.65 -30.06
N ASP A 89 13.28 13.89 -30.53
CA ASP A 89 13.99 15.06 -30.00
C ASP A 89 13.18 15.62 -28.81
N PRO A 90 13.70 15.62 -27.56
CA PRO A 90 12.91 15.98 -26.39
C PRO A 90 12.87 17.51 -26.23
N ARG A 91 11.76 18.11 -26.66
CA ARG A 91 11.30 19.42 -26.18
C ARG A 91 9.81 19.38 -25.86
N VAL A 92 9.42 18.62 -24.85
CA VAL A 92 8.20 18.86 -24.08
C VAL A 92 8.46 18.41 -22.65
N GLU A 93 8.32 19.33 -21.70
CA GLU A 93 8.26 19.05 -20.27
C GLU A 93 6.84 18.54 -19.96
N ASP A 94 6.71 17.30 -19.49
CA ASP A 94 5.70 16.92 -18.50
C ASP A 94 5.94 15.49 -17.98
N GLU A 95 5.57 15.31 -16.71
CA GLU A 95 5.22 14.08 -15.98
C GLU A 95 6.04 12.80 -16.21
N ASP A 96 6.71 12.32 -15.15
CA ASP A 96 7.08 10.91 -15.07
C ASP A 96 6.88 10.34 -13.65
N HIS A 97 5.84 9.53 -13.50
CA HIS A 97 5.79 8.45 -12.53
C HIS A 97 6.78 7.35 -12.94
N ALA A 98 8.07 7.58 -12.72
CA ALA A 98 9.08 6.54 -12.94
C ALA A 98 9.14 5.61 -11.72
N THR A 99 8.86 4.32 -11.93
CA THR A 99 9.27 3.27 -10.98
C THR A 99 10.79 3.25 -10.92
N THR A 100 11.36 3.39 -9.73
CA THR A 100 12.81 3.40 -9.54
C THR A 100 13.38 1.98 -9.70
N GLU A 101 14.10 1.72 -10.79
CA GLU A 101 14.81 0.46 -11.01
C GLU A 101 16.16 0.44 -10.25
N THR A 102 16.50 -0.69 -9.63
CA THR A 102 17.81 -0.88 -8.98
C THR A 102 18.65 -1.86 -9.80
N ILE A 103 19.81 -1.42 -10.27
CA ILE A 103 20.76 -2.23 -11.05
C ILE A 103 21.98 -2.55 -10.19
N ILE A 104 22.37 -3.82 -10.15
CA ILE A 104 23.51 -4.31 -9.37
C ILE A 104 24.54 -4.92 -10.33
N THR A 105 25.76 -4.38 -10.30
CA THR A 105 26.86 -4.79 -11.18
C THR A 105 28.07 -5.19 -10.32
N MET A 106 28.61 -6.36 -10.61
CA MET A 106 29.83 -6.86 -9.97
C MET A 106 31.07 -6.45 -10.76
N ALA A 107 32.17 -6.21 -10.06
CA ALA A 107 33.45 -5.95 -10.72
C ALA A 107 33.90 -7.17 -11.55
N THR A 108 34.36 -6.93 -12.76
CA THR A 108 34.95 -7.93 -13.65
C THR A 108 36.45 -7.71 -13.72
N LYS A 109 37.24 -8.79 -13.68
CA LYS A 109 38.69 -8.69 -13.92
C LYS A 109 38.96 -8.41 -15.42
N PRO A 110 39.97 -7.59 -15.77
CA PRO A 110 40.38 -7.44 -17.16
C PRO A 110 40.90 -8.76 -17.73
N ASN A 111 40.71 -8.98 -19.03
CA ASN A 111 41.24 -10.16 -19.73
C ASN A 111 42.78 -10.21 -19.61
N PRO A 112 43.42 -11.39 -19.44
CA PRO A 112 44.86 -11.51 -19.12
C PRO A 112 45.85 -11.08 -20.23
N ILE A 113 45.39 -10.43 -21.30
CA ILE A 113 46.19 -10.20 -22.52
C ILE A 113 46.74 -8.76 -22.59
N ALA A 114 46.38 -7.86 -21.65
CA ALA A 114 46.88 -6.50 -21.63
C ALA A 114 47.64 -6.20 -20.31
N GLN A 115 48.98 -6.13 -20.43
CA GLN A 115 49.99 -5.53 -19.53
C GLN A 115 49.79 -5.64 -18.00
N ASP A 116 50.80 -6.21 -17.33
CA ASP A 116 50.94 -6.52 -15.90
C ASP A 116 50.51 -5.44 -14.87
N GLU A 117 50.26 -4.19 -15.27
CA GLU A 117 49.89 -3.09 -14.37
C GLU A 117 48.37 -2.87 -14.18
N LEU A 118 47.49 -3.53 -14.94
CA LEU A 118 46.03 -3.46 -14.72
C LEU A 118 45.48 -4.53 -13.76
N SER A 119 46.36 -5.38 -13.22
CA SER A 119 46.03 -6.56 -12.41
C SER A 119 45.28 -6.26 -11.10
N SER A 120 45.33 -5.02 -10.59
CA SER A 120 44.67 -4.59 -9.34
C SER A 120 43.32 -3.88 -9.56
N CYS A 121 42.85 -3.70 -10.80
CA CYS A 121 41.73 -2.82 -11.10
C CYS A 121 40.39 -3.55 -11.28
N CYS A 122 39.35 -2.98 -10.67
CA CYS A 122 37.95 -3.42 -10.80
C CYS A 122 37.28 -2.69 -11.98
N LEU A 123 36.91 -3.42 -13.03
CA LEU A 123 36.10 -2.87 -14.14
C LEU A 123 34.62 -3.16 -13.92
N PHE A 124 33.77 -2.17 -14.18
CA PHE A 124 32.32 -2.30 -14.10
C PHE A 124 31.74 -2.15 -15.50
N SER A 125 31.02 -3.18 -15.96
CA SER A 125 30.27 -3.13 -17.22
C SER A 125 28.98 -2.34 -17.01
N LEU A 126 28.88 -1.17 -17.65
CA LEU A 126 27.73 -0.27 -17.52
C LEU A 126 26.68 -0.58 -18.58
N SER A 127 25.43 -0.76 -18.15
CA SER A 127 24.32 -1.00 -19.09
C SER A 127 24.02 0.26 -19.91
N PRO A 128 23.86 0.15 -21.24
CA PRO A 128 23.52 1.29 -22.11
C PRO A 128 22.11 1.84 -21.86
N LYS A 129 21.28 1.13 -21.08
CA LYS A 129 19.94 1.59 -20.66
C LYS A 129 19.97 2.71 -19.61
N ILE A 130 21.11 2.94 -18.96
CA ILE A 130 21.23 3.90 -17.86
C ILE A 130 21.50 5.29 -18.42
N GLN A 131 20.51 6.19 -18.32
CA GLN A 131 20.70 7.59 -18.71
C GLN A 131 21.42 8.40 -17.60
N PRO A 132 22.46 9.21 -17.92
CA PRO A 132 23.21 9.98 -16.91
C PRO A 132 22.36 10.93 -16.07
N LYS A 133 21.26 11.45 -16.64
CA LYS A 133 20.36 12.44 -16.01
C LYS A 133 19.38 11.81 -15.00
N ASN A 134 19.12 10.51 -15.10
CA ASN A 134 18.08 9.82 -14.33
C ASN A 134 18.63 9.00 -13.14
N ILE A 135 19.91 9.19 -12.80
CA ILE A 135 20.54 8.50 -11.67
C ILE A 135 20.17 9.21 -10.36
N LEU A 136 19.32 8.58 -9.54
CA LEU A 136 18.99 9.05 -8.20
C LEU A 136 20.15 8.86 -7.22
N ARG A 137 20.73 7.65 -7.16
CA ARG A 137 21.81 7.25 -6.24
C ARG A 137 22.71 6.19 -6.89
N ALA A 138 24.03 6.23 -6.63
CA ALA A 138 24.96 5.18 -7.05
C ALA A 138 26.01 4.93 -5.96
N GLN A 139 26.13 3.68 -5.53
CA GLN A 139 27.02 3.29 -4.44
C GLN A 139 27.91 2.11 -4.84
N LEU A 140 29.19 2.24 -4.53
CA LEU A 140 30.16 1.17 -4.58
C LEU A 140 30.23 0.52 -3.20
N TRP A 141 30.10 -0.80 -3.16
CA TRP A 141 30.19 -1.59 -1.92
C TRP A 141 31.52 -2.33 -1.89
N VAL A 142 32.26 -2.18 -0.78
CA VAL A 142 33.57 -2.79 -0.57
C VAL A 142 33.52 -3.62 0.72
N HIS A 143 33.89 -4.89 0.62
CA HIS A 143 34.03 -5.76 1.79
C HIS A 143 35.46 -5.68 2.33
N LEU A 144 35.59 -5.47 3.64
CA LEU A 144 36.85 -5.47 4.36
C LEU A 144 37.02 -6.78 5.14
N ARG A 145 38.18 -7.42 4.97
CA ARG A 145 38.58 -8.58 5.77
C ARG A 145 38.69 -8.20 7.26
N PRO A 146 38.39 -9.13 8.19
CA PRO A 146 38.54 -8.86 9.61
C PRO A 146 39.98 -8.53 9.95
N ALA A 147 40.19 -7.48 10.75
CA ALA A 147 41.52 -7.14 11.27
C ALA A 147 41.82 -7.97 12.53
N ASP A 148 43.08 -8.39 12.70
CA ASP A 148 43.51 -9.17 13.87
C ASP A 148 43.42 -8.38 15.19
N MET A 149 43.51 -7.06 15.11
CA MET A 149 43.47 -6.13 16.24
C MET A 149 42.67 -4.89 15.87
N VAL A 150 42.20 -4.16 16.88
CA VAL A 150 41.51 -2.89 16.68
C VAL A 150 42.46 -1.93 15.96
N THR A 151 42.10 -1.53 14.74
CA THR A 151 42.94 -0.68 13.89
C THR A 151 42.07 0.29 13.10
N THR A 152 42.63 1.43 12.77
CA THR A 152 42.05 2.29 11.76
C THR A 152 42.52 1.84 10.38
N VAL A 153 41.57 1.62 9.47
CA VAL A 153 41.78 1.33 8.05
C VAL A 153 41.55 2.57 7.21
N PHE A 154 42.50 2.87 6.33
CA PHE A 154 42.40 3.94 5.34
C PHE A 154 41.97 3.36 3.99
N LEU A 155 40.67 3.42 3.72
CA LEU A 155 40.12 3.05 2.42
C LEU A 155 40.35 4.18 1.42
N GLN A 156 41.03 3.90 0.31
CA GLN A 156 41.27 4.82 -0.78
C GLN A 156 40.76 4.24 -2.10
N ILE A 157 39.97 5.04 -2.81
CA ILE A 157 39.40 4.73 -4.11
C ILE A 157 40.00 5.69 -5.12
N SER A 158 40.66 5.14 -6.15
CA SER A 158 41.31 5.90 -7.21
C SER A 158 40.78 5.46 -8.57
N ARG A 159 40.59 6.41 -9.50
CA ARG A 159 40.31 6.10 -10.91
C ARG A 159 41.60 6.17 -11.71
N LEU A 160 41.76 5.29 -12.69
CA LEU A 160 42.86 5.37 -13.63
C LEU A 160 42.59 6.41 -14.72
N LYS A 161 43.63 7.12 -15.14
CA LYS A 161 43.65 7.94 -16.34
C LYS A 161 44.94 7.66 -17.14
N PRO A 162 44.87 7.46 -18.46
CA PRO A 162 46.06 7.27 -19.28
C PRO A 162 46.93 8.53 -19.26
N GLY A 163 48.20 8.37 -18.90
CA GLY A 163 49.23 9.41 -18.99
C GLY A 163 49.84 9.51 -20.39
N LYS A 164 50.56 10.60 -20.68
CA LYS A 164 51.16 10.86 -22.00
C LYS A 164 52.35 9.95 -22.37
N GLU A 165 52.87 9.14 -21.44
CA GLU A 165 54.09 8.31 -21.61
C GLU A 165 53.90 6.87 -21.11
N GLY A 166 52.71 6.28 -21.34
CA GLY A 166 52.45 4.87 -20.98
C GLY A 166 52.31 4.58 -19.49
N ASN A 167 52.51 5.57 -18.62
CA ASN A 167 52.32 5.43 -17.18
C ASN A 167 50.90 5.91 -16.79
N ASN A 168 50.09 5.03 -16.18
CA ASN A 168 48.72 5.35 -15.78
C ASN A 168 48.73 6.28 -14.55
N THR A 169 48.11 7.45 -14.68
CA THR A 169 47.95 8.38 -13.55
C THR A 169 46.76 7.99 -12.68
N ARG A 170 47.01 7.75 -11.40
CA ARG A 170 45.97 7.47 -10.39
C ARG A 170 45.38 8.77 -9.88
N VAL A 171 44.09 9.00 -10.13
CA VAL A 171 43.36 10.16 -9.62
C VAL A 171 42.47 9.72 -8.47
N ARG A 172 42.76 10.19 -7.26
CA ARG A 172 41.96 9.90 -6.06
C ARG A 172 40.51 10.38 -6.25
N VAL A 173 39.56 9.45 -6.09
CA VAL A 173 38.12 9.69 -6.17
C VAL A 173 37.58 9.99 -4.78
N ARG A 174 37.91 9.13 -3.81
CA ARG A 174 37.47 9.28 -2.41
C ARG A 174 38.41 8.53 -1.48
N SER A 175 38.45 8.93 -0.22
CA SER A 175 39.10 8.15 0.83
C SER A 175 38.42 8.37 2.16
N LEU A 176 38.33 7.30 2.94
CA LEU A 176 37.65 7.24 4.21
C LEU A 176 38.58 6.64 5.26
N LYS A 177 38.46 7.15 6.49
CA LYS A 177 39.09 6.59 7.69
C LYS A 177 38.02 5.76 8.41
N ILE A 178 38.30 4.48 8.65
CA ILE A 178 37.34 3.51 9.19
C ILE A 178 37.98 2.88 10.41
N ASP A 179 37.33 2.98 11.57
CA ASP A 179 37.78 2.28 12.77
C ASP A 179 37.16 0.88 12.79
N THR A 180 38.00 -0.16 12.84
CA THR A 180 37.59 -1.56 12.70
C THR A 180 37.90 -2.32 13.99
N ASP A 181 36.90 -3.00 14.55
CA ASP A 181 37.06 -3.86 15.72
C ASP A 181 37.75 -5.19 15.36
N ALA A 182 38.47 -5.77 16.32
CA ALA A 182 39.18 -7.04 16.13
C ALA A 182 38.20 -8.17 15.78
N GLY A 183 38.46 -8.89 14.68
CA GLY A 183 37.66 -10.03 14.22
C GLY A 183 36.35 -9.68 13.50
N ALA A 184 36.03 -8.41 13.29
CA ALA A 184 34.80 -7.99 12.60
C ALA A 184 35.05 -7.75 11.09
N SER A 185 34.35 -8.47 10.22
CA SER A 185 34.26 -8.11 8.80
C SER A 185 33.18 -7.04 8.60
N SER A 186 33.41 -6.10 7.68
CA SER A 186 32.51 -4.97 7.46
C SER A 186 32.30 -4.64 5.99
N TRP A 187 31.07 -4.21 5.66
CA TRP A 187 30.70 -3.72 4.34
C TRP A 187 30.65 -2.20 4.34
N GLN A 188 31.46 -1.58 3.49
CA GLN A 188 31.54 -0.14 3.37
C GLN A 188 30.89 0.32 2.07
N SER A 189 29.98 1.29 2.16
CA SER A 189 29.32 1.89 0.99
C SER A 189 29.94 3.26 0.68
N ILE A 190 30.26 3.49 -0.59
CA ILE A 190 30.90 4.71 -1.08
C ILE A 190 30.06 5.28 -2.21
N ASP A 191 29.64 6.53 -2.08
CA ASP A 191 28.94 7.25 -3.15
C ASP A 191 29.90 7.53 -4.33
N ILE A 192 29.53 6.99 -5.49
CA ILE A 192 30.25 7.11 -6.77
C ILE A 192 29.38 7.78 -7.85
N LYS A 193 28.25 8.42 -7.48
CA LYS A 193 27.28 9.01 -8.43
C LYS A 193 27.93 9.92 -9.46
N SER A 194 28.77 10.86 -9.03
CA SER A 194 29.44 11.81 -9.94
C SER A 194 30.43 11.11 -10.89
N LEU A 195 31.11 10.05 -10.42
CA LEU A 195 32.03 9.26 -11.25
C LEU A 195 31.26 8.46 -12.30
N LEU A 196 30.18 7.79 -11.90
CA LEU A 196 29.31 7.03 -12.80
C LEU A 196 28.66 7.93 -13.86
N GLN A 197 28.17 9.11 -13.48
CA GLN A 197 27.61 10.08 -14.42
C GLN A 197 28.65 10.55 -15.45
N ALA A 198 29.91 10.71 -15.05
CA ALA A 198 30.98 11.05 -15.98
C ALA A 198 31.26 9.90 -16.97
N TRP A 199 31.31 8.65 -16.49
CA TRP A 199 31.50 7.47 -17.33
C TRP A 199 30.34 7.19 -18.27
N LEU A 200 29.10 7.47 -17.87
CA LEU A 200 27.95 7.32 -18.78
C LEU A 200 27.89 8.42 -19.85
N ARG A 201 28.46 9.61 -19.59
CA ARG A 201 28.59 10.68 -20.59
C ARG A 201 29.75 10.43 -21.56
N GLN A 202 30.82 9.81 -21.07
CA GLN A 202 32.06 9.53 -21.80
C GLN A 202 32.55 8.11 -21.46
N PRO A 203 31.95 7.05 -22.07
CA PRO A 203 32.30 5.65 -21.78
C PRO A 203 33.77 5.33 -22.00
N GLU A 204 34.42 6.03 -22.93
CA GLU A 204 35.85 5.94 -23.23
C GLU A 204 36.77 6.33 -22.06
N THR A 205 36.22 6.99 -21.02
CA THR A 205 36.97 7.38 -19.81
C THR A 205 36.86 6.36 -18.67
N ASN A 206 36.18 5.24 -18.87
CA ASN A 206 36.05 4.15 -17.90
C ASN A 206 37.26 3.21 -17.95
N TYR A 207 38.33 3.60 -17.27
CA TYR A 207 39.55 2.79 -17.13
C TYR A 207 39.56 1.93 -15.85
N GLY A 208 38.42 1.79 -15.17
CA GLY A 208 38.30 1.03 -13.92
C GLY A 208 38.62 1.82 -12.65
N ILE A 209 38.37 1.16 -11.51
CA ILE A 209 38.61 1.67 -10.15
C ILE A 209 39.65 0.81 -9.46
N GLU A 210 40.62 1.44 -8.82
CA GLU A 210 41.53 0.81 -7.88
C GLU A 210 41.04 1.07 -6.45
N ILE A 211 40.94 0.00 -5.66
CA ILE A 211 40.40 0.01 -4.29
C ILE A 211 41.45 -0.57 -3.36
N ASN A 212 42.00 0.26 -2.47
CA ASN A 212 43.00 -0.15 -1.50
C ASN A 212 42.52 0.22 -0.10
N ALA A 213 42.66 -0.67 0.87
CA ALA A 213 42.26 -0.43 2.26
C ALA A 213 43.38 -0.83 3.23
N TYR A 214 44.30 0.10 3.49
CA TYR A 214 45.47 -0.18 4.32
C TYR A 214 45.17 0.01 5.80
N ASP A 215 45.52 -0.98 6.61
CA ASP A 215 45.52 -0.87 8.06
C ASP A 215 46.76 -0.12 8.59
N SER A 216 46.89 -0.02 9.92
CA SER A 216 48.03 0.66 10.57
C SER A 216 49.37 -0.05 10.38
N LYS A 217 49.37 -1.31 9.93
CA LYS A 217 50.56 -2.11 9.61
C LYS A 217 50.92 -2.08 8.12
N GLY A 218 50.04 -1.52 7.28
CA GLY A 218 50.20 -1.44 5.83
C GLY A 218 49.62 -2.64 5.07
N GLU A 219 48.84 -3.51 5.73
CA GLU A 219 48.16 -4.65 5.10
C GLU A 219 46.87 -4.19 4.39
N ASP A 220 46.64 -4.66 3.16
CA ASP A 220 45.42 -4.35 2.41
C ASP A 220 44.28 -5.29 2.79
N LEU A 221 43.25 -4.74 3.42
CA LEU A 221 42.07 -5.47 3.88
C LEU A 221 40.94 -5.49 2.84
N ALA A 222 41.06 -4.79 1.71
CA ALA A 222 40.02 -4.76 0.69
C ALA A 222 39.93 -6.09 -0.07
N VAL A 223 38.74 -6.70 -0.08
CA VAL A 223 38.49 -7.90 -0.90
C VAL A 223 38.16 -7.48 -2.34
N THR A 224 39.16 -7.50 -3.21
CA THR A 224 39.04 -7.15 -4.64
C THR A 224 39.04 -8.38 -5.55
N SER A 225 39.32 -9.57 -5.01
CA SER A 225 39.17 -10.84 -5.73
C SER A 225 38.72 -11.97 -4.81
N ALA A 226 38.09 -13.01 -5.38
CA ALA A 226 37.75 -14.22 -4.64
C ALA A 226 39.04 -15.01 -4.37
N GLU A 227 39.47 -15.09 -3.11
CA GLU A 227 40.61 -15.94 -2.72
C GLU A 227 40.23 -17.43 -2.85
N PRO A 228 41.14 -18.32 -3.27
CA PRO A 228 40.89 -19.77 -3.38
C PRO A 228 40.80 -20.54 -2.03
N GLY A 229 40.53 -19.86 -0.91
CA GLY A 229 41.01 -20.28 0.42
C GLY A 229 39.99 -20.59 1.52
N GLU A 230 38.69 -20.66 1.26
CA GLU A 230 37.71 -21.12 2.27
C GLU A 230 36.90 -22.33 1.78
N GLU A 231 37.60 -23.46 1.60
CA GLU A 231 36.99 -24.79 1.68
C GLU A 231 36.61 -25.06 3.14
N GLY A 232 35.41 -24.65 3.52
CA GLY A 232 35.02 -24.61 4.94
C GLY A 232 33.57 -24.94 5.23
N LEU A 233 32.88 -25.73 4.41
CA LEU A 233 31.72 -26.54 4.82
C LEU A 233 31.57 -27.65 3.77
N ARG A 234 31.71 -28.90 4.25
CA ARG A 234 31.61 -30.15 3.49
C ARG A 234 30.62 -30.03 2.32
N SER A 235 31.07 -30.46 1.13
CA SER A 235 30.21 -30.98 0.08
C SER A 235 29.27 -32.04 0.69
N ARG A 236 28.14 -31.57 1.20
CA ARG A 236 26.99 -32.39 1.52
C ARG A 236 26.45 -32.71 0.14
N ARG A 237 26.60 -33.98 -0.26
CA ARG A 237 26.15 -34.56 -1.53
C ARG A 237 25.06 -33.69 -2.14
N ASP A 238 25.34 -33.17 -3.32
CA ASP A 238 24.31 -32.67 -4.22
C ASP A 238 23.41 -33.87 -4.58
N SER A 239 22.52 -34.23 -3.65
CA SER A 239 21.31 -34.97 -3.96
C SER A 239 20.50 -33.99 -4.77
N GLY A 240 20.68 -34.01 -6.09
CA GLY A 240 20.02 -33.09 -6.99
C GLY A 240 18.54 -33.04 -6.65
N LEU A 241 18.06 -31.88 -6.21
CA LEU A 241 16.66 -31.60 -5.88
C LEU A 241 15.75 -31.62 -7.12
N ASN A 242 16.17 -32.25 -8.22
CA ASN A 242 15.46 -32.38 -9.49
C ASN A 242 15.08 -33.84 -9.69
N CYS A 243 13.82 -34.16 -9.43
CA CYS A 243 13.28 -35.50 -9.62
C CYS A 243 12.65 -35.62 -11.00
N ASP A 244 12.80 -36.79 -11.61
CA ASP A 244 12.06 -37.14 -12.82
C ASP A 244 10.63 -37.61 -12.48
N GLU A 245 9.77 -37.72 -13.48
CA GLU A 245 8.36 -38.10 -13.29
C GLU A 245 8.18 -39.50 -12.66
N LYS A 246 9.22 -40.35 -12.71
CA LYS A 246 9.20 -41.73 -12.21
C LYS A 246 9.89 -41.89 -10.85
N SER A 247 10.48 -40.83 -10.30
CA SER A 247 11.24 -40.87 -9.05
C SER A 247 10.33 -41.16 -7.85
N ALA A 248 10.63 -42.19 -7.06
CA ALA A 248 9.87 -42.55 -5.86
C ALA A 248 10.17 -41.66 -4.62
N GLU A 249 10.85 -40.53 -4.80
CA GLU A 249 11.23 -39.61 -3.72
C GLU A 249 10.01 -39.07 -2.97
N THR A 250 10.08 -39.12 -1.64
CA THR A 250 9.00 -38.69 -0.72
C THR A 250 9.34 -37.38 0.01
N GLY A 251 10.62 -36.98 0.05
CA GLY A 251 11.06 -35.66 0.51
C GLY A 251 10.80 -34.53 -0.51
N CYS A 252 11.07 -33.28 -0.12
CA CYS A 252 10.93 -32.13 -1.02
C CYS A 252 11.81 -32.25 -2.27
N CYS A 253 11.17 -32.38 -3.43
CA CYS A 253 11.87 -32.44 -4.70
C CYS A 253 11.15 -31.62 -5.78
N ARG A 254 11.93 -31.02 -6.69
CA ARG A 254 11.44 -30.24 -7.82
C ARG A 254 11.19 -31.16 -9.01
N TYR A 255 9.94 -31.22 -9.45
CA TYR A 255 9.48 -31.97 -10.60
C TYR A 255 9.24 -31.05 -11.80
N PRO A 256 9.50 -31.53 -13.02
CA PRO A 256 9.24 -30.75 -14.23
C PRO A 256 7.75 -30.48 -14.40
N LEU A 257 7.41 -29.21 -14.66
CA LEU A 257 6.08 -28.79 -15.11
C LEU A 257 6.28 -27.83 -16.26
N THR A 258 5.76 -28.19 -17.43
CA THR A 258 5.72 -27.30 -18.58
C THR A 258 4.28 -26.91 -18.80
N VAL A 259 4.02 -25.61 -18.81
CA VAL A 259 2.74 -25.06 -19.20
C VAL A 259 2.82 -24.82 -20.70
N ASP A 260 2.00 -25.56 -21.44
CA ASP A 260 1.89 -25.44 -22.89
C ASP A 260 0.55 -24.78 -23.24
N PHE A 261 0.63 -23.56 -23.75
CA PHE A 261 -0.57 -22.80 -24.11
C PHE A 261 -1.21 -23.31 -25.40
N GLU A 262 -0.45 -24.02 -26.25
CA GLU A 262 -0.99 -24.66 -27.44
C GLU A 262 -1.81 -25.90 -27.06
N GLU A 263 -1.37 -26.66 -26.05
CA GLU A 263 -2.12 -27.79 -25.48
C GLU A 263 -3.41 -27.34 -24.77
N PHE A 264 -3.42 -26.14 -24.19
CA PHE A 264 -4.62 -25.55 -23.58
C PHE A 264 -5.66 -25.06 -24.59
N GLY A 265 -5.35 -25.08 -25.89
CA GLY A 265 -6.17 -24.48 -26.95
C GLY A 265 -6.14 -22.95 -26.93
N TRP A 266 -5.07 -22.35 -26.37
CA TRP A 266 -4.90 -20.89 -26.24
C TRP A 266 -3.97 -20.34 -27.33
N ASP A 267 -4.42 -20.47 -28.57
CA ASP A 267 -3.66 -20.02 -29.75
C ASP A 267 -3.42 -18.50 -29.81
N TRP A 268 -4.19 -17.75 -29.03
CA TRP A 268 -4.12 -16.29 -28.89
C TRP A 268 -2.95 -15.79 -28.05
N ILE A 269 -2.28 -16.65 -27.27
CA ILE A 269 -1.06 -16.27 -26.58
C ILE A 269 0.10 -16.24 -27.58
N ILE A 270 0.59 -15.04 -27.92
CA ILE A 270 1.60 -14.83 -28.96
C ILE A 270 2.98 -15.38 -28.54
N ALA A 271 3.42 -15.06 -27.32
CA ALA A 271 4.64 -15.60 -26.71
C ALA A 271 4.60 -15.43 -25.18
N PRO A 272 5.28 -16.30 -24.41
CA PRO A 272 5.88 -17.57 -24.84
C PRO A 272 4.81 -18.63 -25.13
N LYS A 273 5.05 -19.55 -26.07
CA LYS A 273 4.13 -20.67 -26.37
C LYS A 273 4.15 -21.75 -25.30
N ARG A 274 5.30 -21.93 -24.67
CA ARG A 274 5.54 -22.82 -23.53
C ARG A 274 6.41 -22.13 -22.51
N TYR A 275 6.14 -22.36 -21.24
CA TYR A 275 7.09 -22.00 -20.18
C TYR A 275 7.22 -23.10 -19.15
N ARG A 276 8.43 -23.24 -18.58
CA ARG A 276 8.73 -24.24 -17.56
C ARG A 276 8.42 -23.64 -16.19
N ALA A 277 7.40 -24.16 -15.55
CA ALA A 277 6.84 -23.70 -14.28
C ALA A 277 7.20 -24.60 -13.09
N ASN A 278 8.05 -25.63 -13.29
CA ASN A 278 8.53 -26.65 -12.33
C ASN A 278 7.99 -26.53 -10.90
N TYR A 279 7.39 -27.60 -10.38
CA TYR A 279 6.76 -27.59 -9.06
C TYR A 279 7.51 -28.43 -8.06
N CYS A 280 7.46 -28.03 -6.79
CA CYS A 280 7.96 -28.86 -5.69
C CYS A 280 6.83 -29.77 -5.15
N SER A 281 7.20 -30.99 -4.80
CA SER A 281 6.35 -31.99 -4.14
C SER A 281 7.13 -32.64 -3.00
N GLY A 282 6.47 -32.93 -1.88
CA GLY A 282 7.08 -33.37 -0.62
C GLY A 282 7.05 -32.29 0.47
N GLU A 283 7.46 -32.62 1.70
CA GLU A 283 7.57 -31.64 2.80
C GLU A 283 8.80 -30.75 2.59
N CYS A 284 8.57 -29.55 2.06
CA CYS A 284 9.60 -28.53 1.84
C CYS A 284 9.70 -27.60 3.06
N GLU A 285 10.77 -27.72 3.83
CA GLU A 285 11.14 -26.69 4.80
C GLU A 285 11.51 -25.39 4.05
N PHE A 286 11.13 -24.25 4.64
CA PHE A 286 11.19 -22.93 4.01
C PHE A 286 12.62 -22.39 4.00
N LEU A 287 13.55 -23.04 3.29
CA LEU A 287 14.91 -22.55 3.04
C LEU A 287 15.52 -23.32 1.86
N HIS A 288 16.10 -22.57 0.92
CA HIS A 288 16.85 -23.01 -0.27
C HIS A 288 16.10 -23.08 -1.61
N LEU A 289 15.84 -21.90 -2.18
CA LEU A 289 16.01 -21.69 -3.62
C LEU A 289 16.71 -20.33 -3.85
N GLN A 290 17.99 -20.24 -3.51
CA GLN A 290 18.85 -19.16 -4.03
C GLN A 290 19.81 -19.75 -5.05
N GLN A 291 19.42 -19.71 -6.32
CA GLN A 291 20.22 -20.24 -7.43
C GLN A 291 21.35 -19.28 -7.86
N TYR A 292 21.39 -18.03 -7.37
CA TYR A 292 22.34 -17.02 -7.87
C TYR A 292 23.19 -16.35 -6.77
N PRO A 293 24.53 -16.29 -6.95
CA PRO A 293 25.47 -15.68 -5.98
C PRO A 293 25.20 -14.21 -5.63
N HIS A 294 24.62 -13.43 -6.55
CA HIS A 294 24.35 -12.00 -6.34
C HIS A 294 23.26 -11.75 -5.30
N ALA A 295 22.23 -12.61 -5.22
CA ALA A 295 21.15 -12.47 -4.24
C ALA A 295 21.66 -12.66 -2.80
N HIS A 296 22.61 -13.57 -2.61
CA HIS A 296 23.24 -13.83 -1.31
C HIS A 296 24.12 -12.67 -0.83
N LEU A 297 24.86 -12.01 -1.73
CA LEU A 297 25.70 -10.86 -1.40
C LEU A 297 24.89 -9.59 -1.11
N VAL A 298 23.79 -9.36 -1.84
CA VAL A 298 22.90 -8.21 -1.64
C VAL A 298 22.20 -8.26 -0.29
N ASN A 299 21.79 -9.45 0.15
CA ASN A 299 21.23 -9.64 1.48
C ASN A 299 22.27 -9.46 2.60
N LYS A 300 23.53 -9.86 2.37
CA LYS A 300 24.63 -9.61 3.33
C LYS A 300 25.05 -8.14 3.41
N ALA A 301 24.90 -7.37 2.33
CA ALA A 301 25.28 -5.95 2.29
C ALA A 301 24.18 -4.99 2.80
N ASN A 302 22.92 -5.44 2.91
CA ASN A 302 21.79 -4.58 3.27
C ASN A 302 21.01 -5.09 4.51
N PRO A 303 21.34 -4.65 5.73
CA PRO A 303 20.63 -5.05 6.95
C PRO A 303 19.28 -4.33 7.17
N ARG A 304 18.82 -3.48 6.24
CA ARG A 304 17.50 -2.83 6.29
C ARG A 304 16.77 -3.07 4.97
N GLY A 305 15.75 -3.91 5.04
CA GLY A 305 15.15 -4.62 3.91
C GLY A 305 14.64 -3.78 2.74
N THR A 306 14.82 -4.35 1.56
CA THR A 306 13.94 -4.13 0.40
C THR A 306 13.11 -5.39 0.25
N ALA A 307 11.78 -5.20 0.14
CA ALA A 307 10.76 -6.23 0.12
C ALA A 307 11.09 -7.38 -0.83
N GLY A 308 11.01 -8.61 -0.32
CA GLY A 308 11.01 -9.82 -1.15
C GLY A 308 9.76 -9.89 -2.04
N PRO A 309 9.80 -10.66 -3.14
CA PRO A 309 8.63 -10.84 -4.00
C PRO A 309 7.48 -11.48 -3.23
N ALA A 310 6.28 -10.93 -3.41
CA ALA A 310 5.05 -11.39 -2.81
C ALA A 310 4.79 -12.88 -3.07
N ALA A 311 4.70 -13.67 -2.01
CA ALA A 311 4.10 -14.99 -2.04
C ALA A 311 2.60 -14.86 -1.71
N HIS A 312 1.76 -15.46 -2.56
CA HIS A 312 0.33 -15.66 -2.28
C HIS A 312 0.11 -16.45 -0.98
N PRO A 313 -1.03 -16.24 -0.28
CA PRO A 313 -1.38 -17.02 0.91
C PRO A 313 -1.61 -18.50 0.53
N PRO A 314 -1.26 -19.46 1.39
CA PRO A 314 -1.54 -20.86 1.11
C PRO A 314 -3.05 -21.11 1.20
N ARG A 315 -3.67 -21.51 0.08
CA ARG A 315 -5.01 -22.13 0.11
C ARG A 315 -4.91 -23.57 0.60
N TYR A 316 -5.72 -23.83 1.61
CA TYR A 316 -6.34 -25.08 2.04
C TYR A 316 -6.08 -26.32 1.18
N THR A 317 -5.44 -27.32 1.80
CA THR A 317 -5.64 -28.73 1.47
C THR A 317 -6.66 -29.31 2.45
N SER A 318 -7.86 -29.66 1.97
CA SER A 318 -8.65 -30.74 2.57
C SER A 318 -7.92 -32.04 2.20
N SER A 319 -7.61 -32.98 3.09
CA SER A 319 -8.52 -33.65 3.99
C SER A 319 -7.75 -34.31 5.15
N LYS A 320 -8.12 -33.91 6.36
CA LYS A 320 -8.09 -34.58 7.67
C LYS A 320 -8.32 -33.45 8.65
N GLU A 321 -9.46 -33.43 9.33
CA GLU A 321 -9.85 -32.38 10.28
C GLU A 321 -8.70 -31.98 11.20
N LYS A 322 -8.00 -30.89 10.88
CA LYS A 322 -7.12 -30.18 11.81
C LYS A 322 -7.95 -29.03 12.36
N LYS A 323 -8.34 -29.13 13.63
CA LYS A 323 -9.00 -28.06 14.38
C LYS A 323 -8.25 -26.74 14.16
N MET A 324 -8.98 -25.65 13.89
CA MET A 324 -8.42 -24.30 13.95
C MET A 324 -7.87 -24.05 15.35
N ALA A 325 -6.68 -23.43 15.44
CA ALA A 325 -6.07 -23.05 16.71
C ALA A 325 -7.02 -22.13 17.51
N GLN A 326 -7.10 -22.34 18.82
CA GLN A 326 -7.90 -21.55 19.76
C GLN A 326 -7.59 -20.05 19.65
N TRP A 327 -6.31 -19.71 19.47
CA TRP A 327 -5.86 -18.33 19.27
C TRP A 327 -6.52 -17.65 18.07
N CYS A 328 -6.60 -18.35 16.93
CA CYS A 328 -7.21 -17.81 15.73
C CYS A 328 -8.71 -17.58 15.92
N GLN A 329 -9.38 -18.42 16.72
CA GLN A 329 -10.80 -18.26 17.04
C GLN A 329 -11.01 -17.02 17.92
N LEU A 330 -10.13 -16.77 18.90
CA LEU A 330 -10.18 -15.57 19.75
C LEU A 330 -10.00 -14.29 18.94
N GLN A 331 -9.03 -14.27 18.02
CA GLN A 331 -8.75 -13.10 17.18
C GLN A 331 -9.90 -12.71 16.23
N MET A 332 -10.91 -13.58 16.08
CA MET A 332 -12.11 -13.33 15.28
C MET A 332 -13.28 -12.78 16.11
N LEU A 333 -13.15 -12.67 17.44
CA LEU A 333 -14.20 -12.16 18.31
C LEU A 333 -14.31 -10.64 18.27
N ASP A 334 -15.47 -10.12 18.70
CA ASP A 334 -15.68 -8.67 18.90
C ASP A 334 -14.65 -8.06 19.87
N CYS A 335 -14.38 -6.76 19.69
CA CYS A 335 -13.45 -5.98 20.51
C CYS A 335 -13.67 -6.12 22.03
N LYS A 336 -14.93 -6.21 22.48
CA LYS A 336 -15.29 -6.40 23.91
C LYS A 336 -14.74 -7.71 24.51
N TYR A 337 -14.54 -8.75 23.70
CA TYR A 337 -13.95 -10.02 24.12
C TYR A 337 -12.42 -9.98 23.95
N LEU A 338 -11.93 -9.30 22.91
CA LEU A 338 -10.49 -9.08 22.73
C LEU A 338 -9.86 -8.27 23.87
N GLU A 339 -10.59 -7.30 24.45
CA GLU A 339 -10.15 -6.59 25.66
C GLU A 339 -10.02 -7.51 26.88
N GLN A 340 -10.92 -8.50 27.02
CA GLN A 340 -10.82 -9.52 28.07
C GLN A 340 -9.62 -10.44 27.83
N VAL A 341 -9.33 -10.78 26.57
CA VAL A 341 -8.12 -11.53 26.21
C VAL A 341 -6.87 -10.73 26.54
N ASP A 342 -6.83 -9.42 26.24
CA ASP A 342 -5.69 -8.54 26.54
C ASP A 342 -5.39 -8.51 28.04
N GLN A 343 -6.42 -8.47 28.90
CA GLN A 343 -6.28 -8.51 30.36
C GLN A 343 -5.70 -9.83 30.92
N LEU A 344 -5.69 -10.93 30.15
CA LEU A 344 -5.11 -12.21 30.56
C LEU A 344 -3.58 -12.26 30.43
N TYR A 345 -3.00 -11.35 29.64
CA TYR A 345 -1.58 -11.37 29.31
C TYR A 345 -0.90 -10.10 29.82
N ASP A 346 0.15 -10.30 30.58
CA ASP A 346 0.98 -9.23 31.15
C ASP A 346 2.46 -9.58 30.97
N ASP A 347 3.35 -8.81 31.61
CA ASP A 347 4.78 -9.07 31.56
C ASP A 347 5.17 -10.44 32.15
N SER A 348 4.30 -11.09 32.95
CA SER A 348 4.57 -12.42 33.53
C SER A 348 4.54 -13.51 32.46
N PHE A 349 3.59 -13.45 31.52
CA PHE A 349 3.57 -14.31 30.33
C PHE A 349 3.14 -13.48 29.11
N PRO A 350 4.11 -12.95 28.33
CA PRO A 350 3.81 -12.05 27.21
C PRO A 350 2.92 -12.64 26.12
N MET A 351 1.96 -11.83 25.66
CA MET A 351 1.03 -12.14 24.56
C MET A 351 1.75 -12.58 23.28
N ASP A 352 2.93 -12.02 22.98
CA ASP A 352 3.73 -12.39 21.81
C ASP A 352 4.05 -13.88 21.78
N ILE A 353 4.34 -14.49 22.94
CA ILE A 353 4.60 -15.94 23.04
C ILE A 353 3.34 -16.71 22.65
N ARG A 354 2.20 -16.30 23.22
CA ARG A 354 0.89 -16.90 22.92
C ARG A 354 0.56 -16.81 21.43
N GLN A 355 0.85 -15.68 20.79
CA GLN A 355 0.56 -15.44 19.38
C GLN A 355 1.46 -16.26 18.45
N TYR A 356 2.78 -16.16 18.61
CA TYR A 356 3.74 -16.78 17.69
C TYR A 356 3.89 -18.29 17.91
N LEU A 357 3.67 -18.77 19.14
CA LEU A 357 3.76 -20.19 19.49
C LEU A 357 2.39 -20.83 19.76
N SER A 358 1.29 -20.18 19.33
CA SER A 358 -0.08 -20.62 19.58
C SER A 358 -0.32 -22.11 19.32
N LYS A 359 0.08 -22.61 18.14
CA LYS A 359 -0.09 -24.02 17.76
C LYS A 359 0.70 -24.98 18.64
N TRP A 360 1.91 -24.58 19.06
CA TRP A 360 2.77 -25.41 19.90
C TRP A 360 2.24 -25.46 21.34
N ILE A 361 1.87 -24.29 21.88
CA ILE A 361 1.29 -24.16 23.22
C ILE A 361 0.00 -24.99 23.31
N GLU A 362 -0.91 -24.87 22.34
CA GLU A 362 -2.19 -25.59 22.34
C GLU A 362 -2.05 -27.10 22.13
N SER A 363 -0.89 -27.57 21.66
CA SER A 363 -0.63 -29.01 21.47
C SER A 363 -0.21 -29.75 22.73
N ILE A 364 0.09 -29.01 23.81
CA ILE A 364 0.62 -29.54 25.07
C ILE A 364 -0.48 -29.59 26.12
N ASP A 365 -0.55 -30.71 26.85
CA ASP A 365 -1.41 -30.85 28.01
C ASP A 365 -0.79 -30.17 29.25
N TRP A 366 -0.98 -28.85 29.35
CA TRP A 366 -0.41 -28.04 30.43
C TRP A 366 -0.96 -28.39 31.82
N ASP A 367 -2.11 -29.06 31.92
CA ASP A 367 -2.65 -29.53 33.21
C ASP A 367 -1.78 -30.63 33.81
N THR A 368 -1.34 -31.58 32.99
CA THR A 368 -0.41 -32.62 33.42
C THR A 368 0.99 -32.04 33.71
N VAL A 369 1.44 -31.08 32.89
CA VAL A 369 2.73 -30.40 33.07
C VAL A 369 2.78 -29.61 34.38
N ALA A 370 1.67 -28.97 34.77
CA ALA A 370 1.57 -28.20 36.01
C ALA A 370 1.60 -29.05 37.31
N ILE A 371 1.55 -30.39 37.20
CA ILE A 371 1.58 -31.31 38.33
C ILE A 371 2.93 -32.06 38.42
N GLN A 372 3.68 -32.12 37.32
CA GLN A 372 4.91 -32.90 37.21
C GLN A 372 6.13 -32.00 36.98
N ASP A 373 6.94 -31.83 38.02
CA ASP A 373 8.13 -30.96 38.01
C ASP A 373 9.15 -31.27 36.92
N SER A 374 9.46 -32.56 36.73
CA SER A 374 10.38 -33.00 35.67
C SER A 374 9.85 -32.73 34.26
N LEU A 375 8.54 -32.89 34.06
CA LEU A 375 7.88 -32.60 32.78
C LEU A 375 7.79 -31.09 32.53
N ALA A 376 7.52 -30.29 33.57
CA ALA A 376 7.52 -28.83 33.51
C ALA A 376 8.90 -28.29 33.11
N THR A 377 9.97 -28.82 33.69
CA THR A 377 11.34 -28.46 33.33
C THR A 377 11.66 -28.76 31.86
N VAL A 378 11.27 -29.94 31.37
CA VAL A 378 11.45 -30.30 29.95
C VAL A 378 10.67 -29.35 29.04
N ARG A 379 9.39 -29.09 29.35
CA ARG A 379 8.54 -28.21 28.54
C ARG A 379 8.97 -26.75 28.57
N PHE A 380 9.58 -26.29 29.66
CA PHE A 380 10.19 -24.98 29.74
C PHE A 380 11.39 -24.84 28.78
N HIS A 381 12.29 -25.81 28.77
CA HIS A 381 13.40 -25.80 27.82
C HIS A 381 12.94 -25.95 26.36
N ASP A 382 11.89 -26.74 26.11
CA ASP A 382 11.27 -26.82 24.79
C ASP A 382 10.70 -25.45 24.35
N LEU A 383 10.04 -24.71 25.26
CA LEU A 383 9.54 -23.36 24.98
C LEU A 383 10.67 -22.40 24.62
N LEU A 384 11.79 -22.43 25.35
CA LEU A 384 12.96 -21.60 25.05
C LEU A 384 13.56 -21.94 23.67
N ALA A 385 13.58 -23.22 23.30
CA ALA A 385 14.02 -23.67 21.98
C ALA A 385 13.07 -23.21 20.87
N GLN A 386 11.74 -23.22 21.12
CA GLN A 386 10.76 -22.66 20.19
C GLN A 386 10.96 -21.15 20.00
N LEU A 387 11.31 -20.41 21.05
CA LEU A 387 11.64 -18.98 20.94
C LEU A 387 12.94 -18.72 20.18
N ASP A 388 13.93 -19.62 20.27
CA ASP A 388 15.15 -19.54 19.44
C ASP A 388 14.86 -19.78 17.96
N ASP A 389 13.97 -20.72 17.65
CA ASP A 389 13.49 -20.93 16.29
C ASP A 389 12.73 -19.71 15.77
N GLN A 390 11.81 -19.13 16.56
CA GLN A 390 11.12 -17.89 16.17
C GLN A 390 12.09 -16.70 16.01
N HIS A 391 13.08 -16.57 16.89
CA HIS A 391 14.12 -15.55 16.74
C HIS A 391 14.90 -15.73 15.44
N SER A 392 15.20 -16.98 15.06
CA SER A 392 15.87 -17.30 13.79
C SER A 392 15.00 -16.99 12.59
N ARG A 393 13.68 -17.25 12.67
CA ARG A 393 12.71 -16.85 11.63
C ARG A 393 12.66 -15.33 11.47
N PHE A 394 12.59 -14.56 12.56
CA PHE A 394 12.63 -13.09 12.49
C PHE A 394 13.98 -12.55 12.02
N ALA A 395 15.08 -13.27 12.30
CA ALA A 395 16.39 -12.95 11.74
C ALA A 395 16.40 -13.10 10.22
N LEU A 396 15.79 -14.16 9.68
CA LEU A 396 15.67 -14.40 8.24
C LEU A 396 14.79 -13.35 7.55
N GLU A 397 13.75 -12.86 8.23
CA GLU A 397 12.87 -11.78 7.75
C GLU A 397 13.47 -10.38 7.91
N ASN A 398 14.66 -10.25 8.51
CA ASN A 398 15.29 -8.97 8.90
C ASN A 398 14.39 -8.08 9.78
N ASN A 399 13.47 -8.68 10.55
CA ASN A 399 12.57 -7.93 11.42
C ASN A 399 13.27 -7.61 12.75
N PHE A 400 14.10 -6.57 12.73
CA PHE A 400 14.93 -6.16 13.87
C PHE A 400 14.12 -5.91 15.15
N LEU A 401 12.91 -5.35 15.02
CA LEU A 401 12.03 -5.07 16.16
C LEU A 401 11.56 -6.38 16.83
N LEU A 402 10.99 -7.30 16.04
CA LEU A 402 10.52 -8.57 16.58
C LEU A 402 11.67 -9.46 17.06
N GLN A 403 12.83 -9.40 16.40
CA GLN A 403 14.03 -10.09 16.84
C GLN A 403 14.51 -9.58 18.21
N HIS A 404 14.56 -8.26 18.41
CA HIS A 404 14.87 -7.65 19.70
C HIS A 404 13.86 -8.05 20.78
N ASN A 405 12.56 -8.00 20.45
CA ASN A 405 11.47 -8.32 21.38
C ASN A 405 11.53 -9.78 21.81
N ILE A 406 11.62 -10.75 20.89
CA ILE A 406 11.74 -12.18 21.24
C ILE A 406 12.98 -12.45 22.10
N ARG A 407 14.11 -11.81 21.79
CA ARG A 407 15.33 -11.95 22.58
C ARG A 407 15.19 -11.40 24.01
N LYS A 408 14.39 -10.33 24.18
CA LYS A 408 14.05 -9.77 25.50
C LYS A 408 13.08 -10.68 26.25
N ILE A 409 12.04 -11.16 25.57
CA ILE A 409 11.03 -12.07 26.11
C ILE A 409 11.68 -13.37 26.59
N LYS A 410 12.55 -13.99 25.79
CA LYS A 410 13.29 -15.20 26.17
C LYS A 410 14.08 -15.00 27.47
N ARG A 411 14.84 -13.91 27.57
CA ARG A 411 15.60 -13.57 28.80
C ARG A 411 14.69 -13.39 30.00
N ASN A 412 13.60 -12.63 29.85
CA ASN A 412 12.63 -12.41 30.92
C ASN A 412 11.95 -13.70 31.39
N LEU A 413 11.69 -14.66 30.49
CA LEU A 413 11.16 -15.98 30.86
C LEU A 413 12.19 -16.83 31.60
N GLN A 414 13.46 -16.80 31.15
CA GLN A 414 14.57 -17.47 31.82
C GLN A 414 14.73 -16.97 33.24
N ASP A 415 14.82 -15.65 33.43
CA ASP A 415 15.00 -15.04 34.75
C ASP A 415 13.83 -15.34 35.72
N ARG A 416 12.61 -15.52 35.19
CA ARG A 416 11.40 -15.71 36.02
C ARG A 416 11.06 -17.17 36.33
N PHE A 417 11.23 -18.08 35.37
CA PHE A 417 10.67 -19.44 35.46
C PHE A 417 11.70 -20.55 35.41
N GLN A 418 13.00 -20.22 35.28
CA GLN A 418 14.04 -21.25 35.26
C GLN A 418 14.14 -22.02 36.59
N GLU A 419 13.88 -21.36 37.72
CA GLU A 419 13.87 -21.99 39.05
C GLU A 419 12.50 -22.57 39.43
N ASP A 420 11.41 -22.18 38.74
CA ASP A 420 10.06 -22.71 38.96
C ASP A 420 9.28 -22.86 37.63
N PRO A 421 9.60 -23.90 36.83
CA PRO A 421 8.90 -24.19 35.58
C PRO A 421 7.44 -24.60 35.77
N VAL A 422 7.08 -25.11 36.96
CA VAL A 422 5.73 -25.56 37.29
C VAL A 422 4.78 -24.36 37.37
N HIS A 423 5.22 -23.26 37.98
CA HIS A 423 4.44 -22.03 38.02
C HIS A 423 4.15 -21.47 36.61
N MET A 424 5.10 -21.54 35.67
CA MET A 424 4.85 -21.19 34.27
C MET A 424 3.75 -22.07 33.65
N ALA A 425 3.82 -23.38 33.86
CA ALA A 425 2.82 -24.31 33.33
C ALA A 425 1.41 -24.03 33.92
N MET A 426 1.32 -23.64 35.19
CA MET A 426 0.06 -23.19 35.80
C MET A 426 -0.49 -21.93 35.13
N ILE A 427 0.37 -20.94 34.83
CA ILE A 427 -0.04 -19.71 34.14
C ILE A 427 -0.57 -20.02 32.74
N ILE A 428 0.15 -20.84 31.96
CA ILE A 428 -0.26 -21.21 30.60
C ILE A 428 -1.59 -22.00 30.64
N SER A 429 -1.73 -22.98 31.53
CA SER A 429 -2.98 -23.74 31.70
C SER A 429 -4.15 -22.82 32.06
N ARG A 430 -3.96 -21.93 33.05
CA ARG A 430 -4.99 -20.97 33.48
C ARG A 430 -5.41 -20.07 32.32
N ASN A 431 -4.46 -19.48 31.60
CA ASN A 431 -4.75 -18.57 30.50
C ASN A 431 -5.51 -19.27 29.37
N LEU A 432 -5.13 -20.50 28.98
CA LEU A 432 -5.86 -21.28 27.98
C LEU A 432 -7.30 -21.63 28.42
N LYS A 433 -7.51 -21.88 29.72
CA LYS A 433 -8.85 -22.13 30.28
C LYS A 433 -9.72 -20.88 30.30
N GLU A 434 -9.17 -19.73 30.68
CA GLU A 434 -9.90 -18.45 30.64
C GLU A 434 -10.22 -18.03 29.20
N GLU A 435 -9.29 -18.22 28.26
CA GLU A 435 -9.54 -18.05 26.82
C GLU A 435 -10.72 -18.89 26.32
N GLN A 436 -10.81 -20.15 26.77
CA GLN A 436 -11.92 -21.03 26.39
C GLN A 436 -13.25 -20.52 26.95
N LYS A 437 -13.27 -20.02 28.20
CA LYS A 437 -14.46 -19.39 28.78
C LYS A 437 -14.91 -18.15 28.02
N ILE A 438 -13.97 -17.32 27.56
CA ILE A 438 -14.27 -16.14 26.72
C ILE A 438 -14.93 -16.59 25.42
N LEU A 439 -14.39 -17.62 24.74
CA LEU A 439 -14.99 -18.18 23.52
C LEU A 439 -16.40 -18.72 23.76
N ASP A 440 -16.62 -19.45 24.86
CA ASP A 440 -17.92 -20.04 25.17
C ASP A 440 -18.96 -18.95 25.52
N THR A 441 -18.52 -17.88 26.19
CA THR A 441 -19.34 -16.69 26.48
C THR A 441 -19.70 -15.94 25.19
N ALA A 442 -18.76 -15.78 24.26
CA ALA A 442 -19.00 -15.13 22.98
C ALA A 442 -20.00 -15.91 22.10
N LYS A 443 -19.83 -17.23 22.01
CA LYS A 443 -20.74 -18.13 21.28
C LYS A 443 -22.17 -18.10 21.85
N SER A 444 -22.30 -17.97 23.17
CA SER A 444 -23.59 -17.87 23.83
C SER A 444 -24.27 -16.51 23.56
N ALA A 445 -23.50 -15.43 23.43
CA ALA A 445 -24.02 -14.09 23.14
C ALA A 445 -24.38 -13.88 21.66
N GLU A 446 -23.66 -14.51 20.72
CA GLU A 446 -23.99 -14.50 19.28
C GLU A 446 -25.36 -15.13 18.99
N GLN A 447 -25.80 -16.08 19.82
CA GLN A 447 -27.13 -16.70 19.72
C GLN A 447 -28.26 -15.77 20.20
N GLU A 448 -27.96 -14.69 20.92
CA GLU A 448 -28.97 -13.78 21.51
C GLU A 448 -29.00 -12.37 20.90
N GLY A 449 -28.02 -11.94 20.09
CA GLY A 449 -27.89 -10.54 19.68
C GLY A 449 -27.35 -10.26 18.27
N GLU A 450 -28.19 -10.41 17.24
CA GLU A 450 -27.81 -10.21 15.82
C GLU A 450 -28.11 -8.80 15.24
N GLY A 451 -28.39 -7.78 16.05
CA GLY A 451 -29.08 -6.57 15.57
C GLY A 451 -28.26 -5.36 15.09
N THR A 452 -27.17 -4.97 15.77
CA THR A 452 -26.71 -3.56 15.69
C THR A 452 -25.34 -3.32 15.06
N VAL A 453 -24.39 -4.24 15.17
CA VAL A 453 -23.03 -4.04 14.62
C VAL A 453 -22.98 -4.34 13.11
N SER A 454 -23.85 -5.23 12.62
CA SER A 454 -23.93 -5.62 11.20
C SER A 454 -24.42 -4.47 10.30
N ALA A 455 -25.37 -3.64 10.77
CA ALA A 455 -25.94 -2.55 9.98
C ALA A 455 -24.90 -1.48 9.59
N MET A 456 -24.05 -1.05 10.53
CA MET A 456 -23.05 0.00 10.29
C MET A 456 -21.91 -0.45 9.35
N VAL A 457 -21.57 -1.74 9.36
CA VAL A 457 -20.57 -2.31 8.43
C VAL A 457 -21.15 -2.44 7.02
N VAL A 458 -22.44 -2.79 6.91
CA VAL A 458 -23.16 -2.91 5.63
C VAL A 458 -23.37 -1.55 4.96
N GLU A 459 -23.70 -0.50 5.71
CA GLU A 459 -23.85 0.86 5.17
C GLU A 459 -22.54 1.46 4.66
N LYS A 460 -21.42 1.25 5.37
CA LYS A 460 -20.10 1.71 4.91
C LYS A 460 -19.62 1.03 3.63
N GLN A 461 -19.88 -0.28 3.50
CA GLN A 461 -19.58 -1.01 2.26
C GLN A 461 -20.36 -0.46 1.05
N LYS A 462 -21.56 0.06 1.27
CA LYS A 462 -22.39 0.65 0.20
C LYS A 462 -21.78 1.92 -0.39
N LEU A 463 -21.19 2.78 0.45
CA LEU A 463 -20.50 4.00 0.01
C LEU A 463 -19.21 3.68 -0.74
N ASP A 464 -18.42 2.72 -0.26
CA ASP A 464 -17.23 2.24 -0.97
C ASP A 464 -17.56 1.71 -2.37
N LEU A 465 -18.69 0.99 -2.51
CA LEU A 465 -19.19 0.55 -3.82
C LEU A 465 -19.61 1.71 -4.73
N LYS A 466 -20.32 2.72 -4.21
CA LYS A 466 -20.69 3.92 -4.98
C LYS A 466 -19.45 4.71 -5.45
N VAL A 467 -18.45 4.85 -4.58
CA VAL A 467 -17.18 5.52 -4.93
C VAL A 467 -16.46 4.74 -6.03
N LYS A 468 -16.43 3.41 -5.94
CA LYS A 468 -15.86 2.54 -6.96
C LYS A 468 -16.61 2.67 -8.29
N GLU A 469 -17.94 2.63 -8.26
CA GLU A 469 -18.78 2.80 -9.46
C GLU A 469 -18.50 4.14 -10.16
N MET A 470 -18.40 5.23 -9.40
CA MET A 470 -18.03 6.54 -9.92
C MET A 470 -16.66 6.50 -10.62
N LYS A 471 -15.63 5.93 -9.97
CA LYS A 471 -14.29 5.82 -10.55
C LYS A 471 -14.29 5.00 -11.86
N ASP A 472 -15.01 3.88 -11.88
CA ASP A 472 -15.15 3.04 -13.07
C ASP A 472 -15.83 3.81 -14.22
N ARG A 473 -16.87 4.60 -13.93
CA ARG A 473 -17.55 5.46 -14.93
C ARG A 473 -16.63 6.55 -15.48
N VAL A 474 -15.78 7.16 -14.65
CA VAL A 474 -14.80 8.16 -15.12
C VAL A 474 -13.80 7.50 -16.07
N GLN A 475 -13.29 6.31 -15.72
CA GLN A 475 -12.35 5.59 -16.58
C GLN A 475 -12.97 5.21 -17.94
N VAL A 476 -14.25 4.80 -17.95
CA VAL A 476 -15.00 4.53 -19.19
C VAL A 476 -15.16 5.81 -20.03
N ALA A 477 -15.47 6.95 -19.40
CA ALA A 477 -15.57 8.23 -20.08
C ALA A 477 -14.23 8.66 -20.70
N ASP A 478 -13.11 8.51 -19.97
CA ASP A 478 -11.76 8.79 -20.46
C ASP A 478 -11.43 7.98 -21.72
N GLN A 479 -11.69 6.67 -21.70
CA GLN A 479 -11.47 5.82 -22.87
C GLN A 479 -12.36 6.22 -24.06
N ASN A 480 -13.63 6.56 -23.81
CA ASN A 480 -14.54 6.97 -24.87
C ASN A 480 -14.16 8.31 -25.50
N ILE A 481 -13.59 9.24 -24.72
CA ILE A 481 -13.07 10.51 -25.23
C ILE A 481 -11.82 10.30 -26.09
N LYS A 482 -10.90 9.42 -25.67
CA LYS A 482 -9.73 9.06 -26.50
C LYS A 482 -10.17 8.44 -27.83
N ASN A 483 -11.11 7.50 -27.79
CA ASN A 483 -11.67 6.89 -29.00
C ASN A 483 -12.36 7.93 -29.91
N LEU A 484 -13.02 8.93 -29.33
CA LEU A 484 -13.66 10.02 -30.08
C LEU A 484 -12.62 10.92 -30.74
N GLU A 485 -11.52 11.24 -30.04
CA GLU A 485 -10.40 11.99 -30.59
C GLU A 485 -9.76 11.26 -31.77
N ASP A 486 -9.43 9.98 -31.61
CA ASP A 486 -8.83 9.16 -32.66
C ASP A 486 -9.73 9.08 -33.91
N LEU A 487 -11.04 8.86 -33.71
CA LEU A 487 -12.02 8.81 -34.79
C LEU A 487 -12.13 10.15 -35.52
N GLN A 488 -12.02 11.26 -34.78
CA GLN A 488 -12.07 12.60 -35.35
C GLN A 488 -10.81 12.94 -36.14
N ASP A 489 -9.63 12.59 -35.63
CA ASP A 489 -8.38 12.82 -36.34
C ASP A 489 -8.31 11.93 -37.62
N GLU A 490 -8.81 10.68 -37.57
CA GLU A 490 -8.94 9.83 -38.76
C GLU A 490 -9.94 10.42 -39.79
N TYR A 491 -11.05 10.95 -39.30
CA TYR A 491 -12.05 11.61 -40.15
C TYR A 491 -11.45 12.85 -40.83
N ASP A 492 -10.76 13.73 -40.10
CA ASP A 492 -10.13 14.92 -40.64
C ASP A 492 -9.06 14.55 -41.69
N PHE A 493 -8.21 13.56 -41.39
CA PHE A 493 -7.22 13.05 -42.32
C PHE A 493 -7.84 12.58 -43.64
N LYS A 494 -8.93 11.81 -43.59
CA LYS A 494 -9.62 11.32 -44.81
C LYS A 494 -10.32 12.43 -45.58
N VAL A 495 -10.96 13.38 -44.90
CA VAL A 495 -11.59 14.54 -45.54
C VAL A 495 -10.55 15.37 -46.29
N ASN A 496 -9.41 15.66 -45.64
CA ASN A 496 -8.34 16.44 -46.26
C ASN A 496 -7.67 15.68 -47.41
N THR A 497 -7.49 14.36 -47.28
CA THR A 497 -6.99 13.50 -48.36
C THR A 497 -7.92 13.53 -49.58
N LEU A 498 -9.24 13.45 -49.36
CA LEU A 498 -10.22 13.52 -50.45
C LEU A 498 -10.21 14.88 -51.16
N LYS A 499 -10.21 15.99 -50.41
CA LYS A 499 -10.15 17.34 -50.98
C LYS A 499 -8.89 17.54 -51.83
N ASN A 500 -7.75 17.00 -51.39
CA ASN A 500 -6.50 17.11 -52.14
C ASN A 500 -6.53 16.29 -53.44
N ARG A 501 -7.08 15.07 -53.40
CA ARG A 501 -7.20 14.19 -54.57
C ARG A 501 -8.24 14.65 -55.60
N GLU A 502 -9.29 15.36 -55.20
CA GLU A 502 -10.24 15.99 -56.13
C GLU A 502 -9.60 17.10 -56.99
N ASN A 503 -8.48 17.68 -56.53
CA ASN A 503 -7.76 18.75 -57.23
C ASN A 503 -6.60 18.26 -58.12
N GLU A 504 -6.33 16.94 -58.19
CA GLU A 504 -5.24 16.37 -59.00
C GLU A 504 -5.67 16.02 -60.44
N ILE A 505 -4.85 16.39 -61.43
CA ILE A 505 -5.13 16.26 -62.88
C ILE A 505 -5.11 14.78 -63.37
N ASN A 506 -4.54 13.85 -62.59
CA ASN A 506 -4.56 12.40 -62.83
C ASN A 506 -5.39 11.67 -61.75
N GLY A 507 -6.60 12.17 -61.49
CA GLY A 507 -7.44 11.74 -60.36
C GLY A 507 -8.04 10.33 -60.43
N MET A 508 -8.42 9.86 -59.24
CA MET A 508 -9.13 8.60 -58.92
C MET A 508 -10.35 8.35 -59.83
N THR A 509 -10.73 7.08 -60.07
CA THR A 509 -11.93 6.80 -60.86
C THR A 509 -13.20 7.30 -60.14
N GLN A 510 -14.22 7.71 -60.90
CA GLN A 510 -15.46 8.27 -60.34
C GLN A 510 -16.16 7.32 -59.34
N LYS A 511 -16.03 6.01 -59.58
CA LYS A 511 -16.57 4.95 -58.70
C LYS A 511 -15.79 4.83 -57.37
N GLU A 512 -14.48 5.08 -57.39
CA GLU A 512 -13.65 5.10 -56.18
C GLU A 512 -13.92 6.35 -55.35
N LEU A 513 -14.09 7.51 -56.01
CA LEU A 513 -14.45 8.77 -55.36
C LEU A 513 -15.81 8.67 -54.64
N GLU A 514 -16.82 8.06 -55.28
CA GLU A 514 -18.13 7.82 -54.66
C GLU A 514 -18.03 6.90 -53.44
N LYS A 515 -17.25 5.82 -53.52
CA LYS A 515 -17.04 4.89 -52.40
C LYS A 515 -16.37 5.57 -51.21
N GLU A 516 -15.42 6.45 -51.47
CA GLU A 516 -14.67 7.14 -50.42
C GLU A 516 -15.49 8.28 -49.80
N LYS A 517 -16.30 9.01 -50.59
CA LYS A 517 -17.34 9.92 -50.08
C LYS A 517 -18.35 9.21 -49.18
N MET A 518 -18.79 8.01 -49.57
CA MET A 518 -19.70 7.21 -48.75
C MET A 518 -19.06 6.78 -47.42
N THR A 519 -17.76 6.44 -47.45
CA THR A 519 -16.99 6.08 -46.25
C THR A 519 -16.85 7.25 -45.29
N VAL A 520 -16.51 8.44 -45.80
CA VAL A 520 -16.43 9.66 -44.99
C VAL A 520 -17.80 10.08 -44.44
N GLY A 521 -18.87 9.90 -45.22
CA GLY A 521 -20.24 10.10 -44.74
C GLY A 521 -20.60 9.19 -43.56
N ARG A 522 -20.21 7.91 -43.61
CA ARG A 522 -20.40 6.97 -42.49
C ARG A 522 -19.59 7.38 -41.26
N MET A 523 -18.32 7.73 -41.44
CA MET A 523 -17.46 8.20 -40.33
C MET A 523 -18.02 9.47 -39.67
N CYS A 524 -18.58 10.39 -40.45
CA CYS A 524 -19.24 11.57 -39.90
C CYS A 524 -20.44 11.17 -39.01
N PHE A 525 -21.27 10.22 -39.45
CA PHE A 525 -22.39 9.74 -38.64
C PHE A 525 -21.93 9.07 -37.35
N GLU A 526 -20.91 8.20 -37.43
CA GLU A 526 -20.30 7.53 -36.27
C GLU A 526 -19.73 8.55 -35.27
N LEU A 527 -19.04 9.58 -35.76
CA LEU A 527 -18.49 10.65 -34.93
C LEU A 527 -19.59 11.46 -34.24
N LYS A 528 -20.66 11.80 -34.95
CA LYS A 528 -21.83 12.49 -34.38
C LYS A 528 -22.49 11.65 -33.26
N ALA A 529 -22.69 10.36 -33.50
CA ALA A 529 -23.22 9.44 -32.50
C ALA A 529 -22.30 9.35 -31.27
N LYS A 530 -20.99 9.20 -31.47
CA LYS A 530 -20.01 9.14 -30.38
C LYS A 530 -19.94 10.43 -29.55
N ARG A 531 -20.08 11.61 -30.18
CA ARG A 531 -20.19 12.88 -29.43
C ARG A 531 -21.43 12.89 -28.52
N GLN A 532 -22.57 12.43 -29.02
CA GLN A 532 -23.79 12.33 -28.23
C GLN A 532 -23.63 11.35 -27.05
N ASP A 533 -23.03 10.18 -27.29
CA ASP A 533 -22.78 9.18 -26.26
C ASP A 533 -21.91 9.75 -25.14
N VAL A 534 -20.79 10.39 -25.47
CA VAL A 534 -19.86 10.97 -24.49
C VAL A 534 -20.54 12.07 -23.66
N VAL A 535 -21.27 12.97 -24.29
CA VAL A 535 -21.99 14.05 -23.58
C VAL A 535 -23.05 13.49 -22.62
N THR A 536 -23.73 12.42 -23.02
CA THR A 536 -24.72 11.74 -22.18
C THR A 536 -24.04 11.05 -20.99
N GLN A 537 -22.94 10.33 -21.23
CA GLN A 537 -22.16 9.69 -20.18
C GLN A 537 -21.60 10.68 -19.16
N LEU A 538 -21.06 11.82 -19.59
CA LEU A 538 -20.58 12.87 -18.67
C LEU A 538 -21.73 13.46 -17.85
N THR A 539 -22.93 13.57 -18.43
CA THR A 539 -24.13 14.02 -17.69
C THR A 539 -24.49 13.04 -16.58
N ASP A 540 -24.52 11.74 -16.89
CA ASP A 540 -24.83 10.68 -15.94
C ASP A 540 -23.78 10.55 -14.84
N LEU A 541 -22.50 10.69 -15.20
CA LEU A 541 -21.39 10.70 -14.25
C LEU A 541 -21.53 11.86 -13.24
N LEU A 542 -21.87 13.07 -13.69
CA LEU A 542 -22.14 14.19 -12.79
C LEU A 542 -23.36 13.93 -11.89
N ASN A 543 -24.39 13.22 -12.37
CA ASN A 543 -25.55 12.85 -11.55
C ASN A 543 -25.16 11.88 -10.42
N VAL A 544 -24.39 10.84 -10.75
CA VAL A 544 -23.89 9.87 -9.76
C VAL A 544 -22.98 10.55 -8.75
N THR A 545 -22.08 11.41 -9.23
CA THR A 545 -21.16 12.18 -8.37
C THR A 545 -21.92 13.12 -7.42
N GLN A 546 -22.97 13.78 -7.90
CA GLN A 546 -23.82 14.64 -7.09
C GLN A 546 -24.55 13.87 -5.99
N ALA A 547 -25.10 12.70 -6.31
CA ALA A 547 -25.77 11.85 -5.32
C ALA A 547 -24.79 11.39 -4.23
N LEU A 548 -23.63 10.88 -4.63
CA LEU A 548 -22.57 10.46 -3.70
C LEU A 548 -22.10 11.63 -2.82
N LEU A 549 -21.90 12.82 -3.41
CA LEU A 549 -21.51 14.00 -2.66
C LEU A 549 -22.57 14.43 -1.63
N SER A 550 -23.86 14.28 -1.97
CA SER A 550 -24.96 14.53 -1.05
C SER A 550 -24.89 13.60 0.16
N ASP A 551 -24.72 12.30 -0.05
CA ASP A 551 -24.61 11.30 1.03
C ASP A 551 -23.41 11.63 1.94
N LEU A 552 -22.24 11.92 1.34
CA LEU A 552 -21.01 12.25 2.09
C LEU A 552 -21.16 13.50 2.97
N ILE A 553 -21.82 14.55 2.48
CA ILE A 553 -21.95 15.83 3.19
C ILE A 553 -23.10 15.81 4.21
N SER A 554 -24.21 15.14 3.88
CA SER A 554 -25.43 15.19 4.70
C SER A 554 -25.55 14.08 5.73
N GLU A 555 -24.86 12.94 5.54
CA GLU A 555 -24.93 11.79 6.44
C GLU A 555 -23.55 11.52 7.08
N GLU A 556 -22.56 11.12 6.27
CA GLU A 556 -21.28 10.61 6.78
C GLU A 556 -20.43 11.66 7.54
N LEU A 557 -20.35 12.88 7.00
CA LEU A 557 -19.58 13.96 7.64
C LEU A 557 -20.21 14.38 8.99
N PRO A 558 -21.53 14.62 9.10
CA PRO A 558 -22.22 14.83 10.38
C PRO A 558 -22.04 13.68 11.37
N GLU A 559 -22.17 12.43 10.93
CA GLU A 559 -21.98 11.27 11.80
C GLU A 559 -20.55 11.18 12.34
N TRP A 560 -19.55 11.44 11.50
CA TRP A 560 -18.17 11.51 11.97
C TRP A 560 -17.97 12.65 12.98
N LYS A 561 -18.57 13.84 12.75
CA LYS A 561 -18.52 14.95 13.72
C LYS A 561 -19.15 14.55 15.05
N GLN A 562 -20.27 13.83 15.02
CA GLN A 562 -20.92 13.30 16.23
C GLN A 562 -20.04 12.26 16.95
N ARG A 563 -19.40 11.35 16.22
CA ARG A 563 -18.43 10.40 16.80
C ARG A 563 -17.24 11.11 17.43
N GLN A 564 -16.69 12.13 16.76
CA GLN A 564 -15.61 12.95 17.31
C GLN A 564 -16.04 13.67 18.60
N GLN A 565 -17.26 14.20 18.62
CA GLN A 565 -17.85 14.86 19.77
C GLN A 565 -17.98 13.91 20.97
N ILE A 566 -18.48 12.69 20.75
CA ILE A 566 -18.58 11.64 21.77
C ILE A 566 -17.19 11.20 22.24
N ALA A 567 -16.23 11.04 21.32
CA ALA A 567 -14.85 10.72 21.68
C ALA A 567 -14.19 11.83 22.53
N CYS A 568 -14.51 13.10 22.29
CA CYS A 568 -14.00 14.21 23.11
C CYS A 568 -14.42 14.12 24.58
N ILE A 569 -15.58 13.52 24.88
CA ILE A 569 -16.08 13.32 26.25
C ILE A 569 -15.72 11.96 26.86
N GLY A 570 -14.84 11.19 26.21
CA GLY A 570 -14.37 9.89 26.69
C GLY A 570 -15.11 8.68 26.11
N GLY A 571 -15.92 8.86 25.08
CA GLY A 571 -16.53 7.77 24.33
C GLY A 571 -15.52 7.01 23.43
N PRO A 572 -15.99 6.02 22.66
CA PRO A 572 -15.11 5.09 21.94
C PRO A 572 -14.21 5.80 20.90
N PRO A 573 -12.95 5.34 20.72
CA PRO A 573 -11.93 6.04 19.95
C PRO A 573 -12.09 5.99 18.42
N ASN A 574 -13.18 5.46 17.88
CA ASN A 574 -13.42 5.29 16.42
C ASN A 574 -13.76 6.60 15.70
N ALA A 575 -12.86 7.60 15.78
CA ALA A 575 -12.95 8.92 15.16
C ALA A 575 -11.93 9.12 14.00
N CYS A 576 -11.33 8.05 13.48
CA CYS A 576 -10.41 8.18 12.34
C CYS A 576 -11.13 8.81 11.14
N VAL A 577 -10.50 9.85 10.57
CA VAL A 577 -11.04 10.64 9.45
C VAL A 577 -10.52 10.16 8.09
N ASP A 578 -9.64 9.15 8.07
CA ASP A 578 -8.97 8.68 6.86
C ASP A 578 -9.95 8.13 5.82
N GLN A 579 -11.00 7.42 6.25
CA GLN A 579 -12.04 6.91 5.34
C GLN A 579 -12.79 8.06 4.64
N LEU A 580 -13.21 9.09 5.40
CA LEU A 580 -13.80 10.30 4.84
C LEU A 580 -12.84 11.00 3.88
N GLN A 581 -11.57 11.14 4.27
CA GLN A 581 -10.56 11.74 3.38
C GLN A 581 -10.44 10.97 2.06
N ASN A 582 -10.44 9.64 2.10
CA ASN A 582 -10.36 8.82 0.89
C ASN A 582 -11.57 9.05 -0.03
N TRP A 583 -12.79 9.10 0.52
CA TRP A 583 -14.00 9.35 -0.28
C TRP A 583 -14.03 10.78 -0.85
N PHE A 584 -13.75 11.80 -0.03
CA PHE A 584 -13.69 13.19 -0.48
C PHE A 584 -12.62 13.38 -1.56
N THR A 585 -11.44 12.76 -1.39
CA THR A 585 -10.36 12.82 -2.38
C THR A 585 -10.75 12.11 -3.67
N ALA A 586 -11.37 10.93 -3.61
CA ALA A 586 -11.85 10.22 -4.79
C ALA A 586 -12.88 11.02 -5.62
N VAL A 587 -13.80 11.71 -4.95
CA VAL A 587 -14.78 12.60 -5.61
C VAL A 587 -14.06 13.80 -6.22
N ALA A 588 -13.08 14.39 -5.52
CA ALA A 588 -12.30 15.51 -6.04
C ALA A 588 -11.52 15.14 -7.30
N GLU A 589 -10.79 14.01 -7.28
CA GLU A 589 -10.06 13.47 -8.43
C GLU A 589 -10.99 13.25 -9.63
N SER A 590 -12.17 12.67 -9.37
CA SER A 590 -13.16 12.37 -10.42
C SER A 590 -13.71 13.65 -11.05
N LEU A 591 -14.06 14.65 -10.24
CA LEU A 591 -14.50 15.96 -10.73
C LEU A 591 -13.39 16.70 -11.50
N GLN A 592 -12.13 16.55 -11.06
CA GLN A 592 -10.99 17.13 -11.76
C GLN A 592 -10.79 16.48 -13.14
N GLN A 593 -10.89 15.15 -13.21
CA GLN A 593 -10.85 14.41 -14.48
C GLN A 593 -12.01 14.81 -15.41
N VAL A 594 -13.23 14.96 -14.89
CA VAL A 594 -14.37 15.48 -15.68
C VAL A 594 -14.08 16.88 -16.24
N ARG A 595 -13.44 17.77 -15.47
CA ARG A 595 -13.05 19.09 -16.00
C ARG A 595 -12.00 18.99 -17.11
N GLN A 596 -11.05 18.07 -17.02
CA GLN A 596 -10.09 17.81 -18.09
C GLN A 596 -10.79 17.25 -19.34
N HIS A 597 -11.71 16.31 -19.17
CA HIS A 597 -12.56 15.79 -20.24
C HIS A 597 -13.37 16.89 -20.94
N LEU A 598 -13.96 17.81 -20.18
CA LEU A 598 -14.69 18.94 -20.75
C LEU A 598 -13.77 19.87 -21.55
N LYS A 599 -12.56 20.17 -21.06
CA LYS A 599 -11.57 20.93 -21.85
C LYS A 599 -11.22 20.18 -23.15
N LYS A 600 -11.04 18.87 -23.09
CA LYS A 600 -10.74 18.06 -24.28
C LYS A 600 -11.87 18.09 -25.31
N LEU A 601 -13.12 18.00 -24.86
CA LEU A 601 -14.28 18.14 -25.76
C LEU A 601 -14.33 19.52 -26.44
N GLN A 602 -13.88 20.58 -25.76
CA GLN A 602 -13.79 21.91 -26.38
C GLN A 602 -12.73 21.99 -27.45
N GLU A 603 -11.57 21.34 -27.26
CA GLU A 603 -10.55 21.23 -28.30
C GLU A 603 -11.09 20.50 -29.54
N LEU A 604 -11.83 19.40 -29.32
CA LEU A 604 -12.46 18.64 -30.40
C LEU A 604 -13.57 19.43 -31.11
N GLU A 605 -14.35 20.22 -30.37
CA GLU A 605 -15.34 21.15 -30.91
C GLU A 605 -14.68 22.21 -31.81
N GLN A 606 -13.54 22.78 -31.39
CA GLN A 606 -12.81 23.78 -32.17
C GLN A 606 -12.28 23.22 -33.49
N LYS A 607 -11.81 21.96 -33.50
CA LYS A 607 -11.36 21.26 -34.71
C LYS A 607 -12.51 20.94 -35.68
N PHE A 608 -13.69 20.58 -35.15
CA PHE A 608 -14.85 20.19 -35.95
C PHE A 608 -16.15 20.44 -35.18
N SER A 609 -17.10 21.13 -35.80
CA SER A 609 -18.46 21.33 -35.27
C SER A 609 -19.49 21.42 -36.40
N TYR A 610 -20.77 21.33 -36.04
CA TYR A 610 -21.90 21.30 -36.96
C TYR A 610 -23.17 21.82 -36.29
N GLU A 611 -24.21 22.06 -37.08
CA GLU A 611 -25.50 22.49 -36.56
C GLU A 611 -26.10 21.43 -35.61
N SER A 612 -26.46 21.84 -34.40
CA SER A 612 -26.93 20.95 -33.32
C SER A 612 -25.88 19.97 -32.79
N ASP A 613 -24.60 20.36 -32.76
CA ASP A 613 -23.55 19.61 -32.07
C ASP A 613 -23.83 19.51 -30.55
N PRO A 614 -23.93 18.30 -29.98
CA PRO A 614 -24.24 18.12 -28.56
C PRO A 614 -23.16 18.67 -27.63
N ILE A 615 -21.90 18.75 -28.08
CA ILE A 615 -20.82 19.37 -27.29
C ILE A 615 -21.14 20.85 -27.11
N THR A 616 -21.41 21.57 -28.20
CA THR A 616 -21.77 22.99 -28.18
C THR A 616 -23.01 23.26 -27.34
N GLN A 617 -24.04 22.42 -27.47
CA GLN A 617 -25.31 22.59 -26.75
C GLN A 617 -25.18 22.37 -25.23
N LYS A 618 -24.33 21.43 -24.79
CA LYS A 618 -24.26 21.00 -23.38
C LYS A 618 -23.02 21.48 -22.62
N LYS A 619 -21.99 21.99 -23.31
CA LYS A 619 -20.72 22.47 -22.72
C LYS A 619 -20.92 23.36 -21.50
N ALA A 620 -21.61 24.50 -21.67
CA ALA A 620 -21.76 25.48 -20.59
C ALA A 620 -22.51 24.89 -19.37
N TYR A 621 -23.50 24.04 -19.62
CA TYR A 621 -24.26 23.36 -18.58
C TYR A 621 -23.40 22.35 -17.79
N LEU A 622 -22.60 21.52 -18.49
CA LEU A 622 -21.73 20.54 -17.86
C LEU A 622 -20.60 21.20 -17.07
N GLU A 623 -20.00 22.27 -17.60
CA GLU A 623 -18.97 23.04 -16.90
C GLU A 623 -19.50 23.71 -15.64
N ALA A 624 -20.65 24.37 -15.72
CA ALA A 624 -21.29 24.99 -14.55
C ALA A 624 -21.59 23.95 -13.47
N ARG A 625 -22.17 22.81 -13.84
CA ARG A 625 -22.46 21.72 -12.90
C ARG A 625 -21.21 21.15 -12.25
N ALA A 626 -20.17 20.86 -13.04
CA ALA A 626 -18.91 20.36 -12.49
C ALA A 626 -18.29 21.36 -11.50
N LEU A 627 -18.34 22.66 -11.82
CA LEU A 627 -17.83 23.72 -10.96
C LEU A 627 -18.63 23.85 -9.65
N ASP A 628 -19.95 23.77 -9.71
CA ASP A 628 -20.82 23.81 -8.52
C ASP A 628 -20.56 22.62 -7.60
N LEU A 629 -20.36 21.42 -8.15
CA LEU A 629 -20.00 20.23 -7.37
C LEU A 629 -18.63 20.37 -6.71
N VAL A 630 -17.62 20.88 -7.43
CA VAL A 630 -16.29 21.17 -6.86
C VAL A 630 -16.40 22.18 -5.73
N LYS A 631 -17.16 23.27 -5.93
CA LYS A 631 -17.38 24.28 -4.90
C LYS A 631 -18.04 23.70 -3.66
N ASN A 632 -19.09 22.88 -3.83
CA ASN A 632 -19.79 22.24 -2.73
C ASN A 632 -18.89 21.27 -1.95
N LEU A 633 -18.10 20.44 -2.67
CA LEU A 633 -17.14 19.52 -2.08
C LEU A 633 -16.09 20.26 -1.24
N LEU A 634 -15.42 21.25 -1.85
CA LEU A 634 -14.31 21.96 -1.20
C LEU A 634 -14.80 22.81 -0.02
N SER A 635 -15.98 23.42 -0.10
CA SER A 635 -16.55 24.20 1.01
C SER A 635 -16.82 23.35 2.26
N ASN A 636 -17.01 22.03 2.10
CA ASN A 636 -17.29 21.09 3.19
C ASN A 636 -16.09 20.22 3.58
N SER A 637 -14.92 20.41 2.97
CA SER A 637 -13.75 19.56 3.21
C SER A 637 -12.80 20.08 4.29
N LEU A 638 -12.96 21.32 4.78
CA LEU A 638 -12.16 21.83 5.89
C LEU A 638 -12.79 21.39 7.23
N VAL A 639 -12.07 20.61 8.03
CA VAL A 639 -12.56 20.11 9.32
C VAL A 639 -11.55 20.30 10.44
N VAL A 640 -12.05 20.38 11.68
CA VAL A 640 -11.23 20.31 12.89
C VAL A 640 -10.97 18.84 13.21
N GLU A 641 -9.78 18.33 12.91
CA GLU A 641 -9.39 16.94 13.18
C GLU A 641 -9.12 16.71 14.68
N ARG A 642 -8.45 17.66 15.33
CA ARG A 642 -8.21 17.64 16.78
C ARG A 642 -8.76 18.92 17.39
N GLN A 643 -9.77 18.75 18.23
CA GLN A 643 -10.44 19.84 18.95
C GLN A 643 -9.48 20.58 19.89
N PRO A 644 -9.77 21.86 20.24
CA PRO A 644 -8.94 22.65 21.15
C PRO A 644 -8.64 21.95 22.47
N CYS A 645 -7.36 21.75 22.78
CA CYS A 645 -6.94 21.06 23.99
C CYS A 645 -5.63 21.61 24.53
N MET A 646 -5.52 21.74 25.86
CA MET A 646 -4.27 22.13 26.52
C MET A 646 -3.38 20.89 26.68
N PRO A 647 -2.13 20.89 26.19
CA PRO A 647 -1.20 19.77 26.38
C PRO A 647 -0.95 19.40 27.85
N THR A 648 -1.12 20.35 28.78
CA THR A 648 -1.00 20.11 30.23
C THR A 648 -2.20 19.36 30.82
N HIS A 649 -3.32 19.30 30.11
CA HIS A 649 -4.56 18.66 30.55
C HIS A 649 -5.23 17.89 29.38
N PRO A 650 -4.59 16.84 28.83
CA PRO A 650 -5.07 16.13 27.63
C PRO A 650 -6.42 15.43 27.85
N GLN A 651 -6.75 15.10 29.10
CA GLN A 651 -7.99 14.44 29.49
C GLN A 651 -9.22 15.38 29.52
N ARG A 652 -9.04 16.67 29.24
CA ARG A 652 -10.08 17.71 29.33
C ARG A 652 -10.05 18.60 28.09
N PRO A 653 -10.36 18.07 26.90
CA PRO A 653 -10.49 18.89 25.69
C PRO A 653 -11.61 19.93 25.87
N LEU A 654 -11.60 20.97 25.04
CA LEU A 654 -12.59 22.06 25.01
C LEU A 654 -12.65 22.96 26.26
N VAL A 655 -11.91 22.66 27.32
CA VAL A 655 -11.72 23.58 28.46
C VAL A 655 -10.38 24.27 28.31
N LEU A 656 -10.38 25.59 28.18
CA LEU A 656 -9.17 26.39 27.92
C LEU A 656 -8.91 27.36 29.07
N LYS A 657 -7.69 27.35 29.61
CA LYS A 657 -7.28 28.31 30.65
C LYS A 657 -6.60 29.53 30.03
N THR A 658 -7.00 30.72 30.45
CA THR A 658 -6.34 31.98 30.04
C THR A 658 -4.85 31.97 30.36
N GLY A 659 -4.02 32.40 29.42
CA GLY A 659 -2.55 32.43 29.54
C GLY A 659 -1.84 31.07 29.38
N VAL A 660 -2.57 29.96 29.23
CA VAL A 660 -1.99 28.63 28.95
C VAL A 660 -2.04 28.35 27.45
N GLN A 661 -1.01 27.69 26.91
CA GLN A 661 -0.97 27.29 25.52
C GLN A 661 -1.93 26.12 25.27
N PHE A 662 -2.63 26.16 24.15
CA PHE A 662 -3.47 25.07 23.66
C PHE A 662 -3.18 24.79 22.20
N THR A 663 -3.57 23.60 21.76
CA THR A 663 -3.36 23.13 20.39
C THR A 663 -4.68 22.84 19.70
N VAL A 664 -4.69 23.01 18.38
CA VAL A 664 -5.79 22.62 17.50
C VAL A 664 -5.18 22.09 16.20
N LYS A 665 -5.76 21.02 15.65
CA LYS A 665 -5.34 20.49 14.35
C LYS A 665 -6.50 20.55 13.37
N LEU A 666 -6.27 21.19 12.24
CA LEU A 666 -7.17 21.20 11.10
C LEU A 666 -6.71 20.20 10.06
N ARG A 667 -7.67 19.64 9.32
CA ARG A 667 -7.40 18.77 8.17
C ARG A 667 -8.29 19.18 7.01
N PHE A 668 -7.72 19.14 5.82
CA PHE A 668 -8.46 19.25 4.58
C PHE A 668 -8.71 17.84 4.04
N LEU A 669 -9.98 17.47 3.91
CA LEU A 669 -10.39 16.12 3.51
C LEU A 669 -10.05 15.79 2.05
N VAL A 670 -9.85 16.81 1.21
CA VAL A 670 -9.42 16.62 -0.18
C VAL A 670 -7.89 16.64 -0.25
N LYS A 671 -7.29 15.47 -0.47
CA LYS A 671 -5.84 15.30 -0.52
C LYS A 671 -5.34 15.34 -1.97
N LEU A 672 -5.17 16.54 -2.51
CA LEU A 672 -4.54 16.76 -3.82
C LEU A 672 -3.25 17.57 -3.67
N GLN A 673 -2.21 17.21 -4.42
CA GLN A 673 -0.90 17.88 -4.34
C GLN A 673 -0.96 19.35 -4.76
N GLU A 674 -1.88 19.70 -5.64
CA GLU A 674 -2.14 21.09 -6.07
C GLU A 674 -2.51 22.03 -4.92
N PHE A 675 -3.02 21.52 -3.80
CA PHE A 675 -3.37 22.34 -2.62
C PHE A 675 -2.25 22.45 -1.59
N ASN A 676 -1.13 21.75 -1.78
CA ASN A 676 -0.01 21.79 -0.85
C ASN A 676 0.57 23.21 -0.79
N TYR A 677 0.67 23.77 0.42
CA TYR A 677 1.09 25.15 0.69
C TYR A 677 0.20 26.28 0.12
N GLN A 678 -0.94 25.95 -0.51
CA GLN A 678 -1.85 26.96 -1.08
C GLN A 678 -2.83 27.52 -0.04
N LEU A 679 -3.23 26.70 0.94
CA LEU A 679 -4.24 27.06 1.94
C LEU A 679 -3.59 27.71 3.16
N LYS A 680 -3.81 29.01 3.34
CA LYS A 680 -3.41 29.76 4.54
C LYS A 680 -4.61 29.97 5.45
N VAL A 681 -4.66 29.22 6.54
CA VAL A 681 -5.75 29.27 7.51
C VAL A 681 -5.49 30.30 8.59
N LYS A 682 -6.51 31.06 8.96
CA LYS A 682 -6.52 32.03 10.06
C LYS A 682 -7.49 31.59 11.15
N ALA A 683 -7.03 31.56 12.39
CA ALA A 683 -7.84 31.30 13.57
C ALA A 683 -8.44 32.61 14.12
N VAL A 684 -9.74 32.61 14.39
CA VAL A 684 -10.53 33.72 14.92
C VAL A 684 -11.38 33.23 16.08
N PHE A 685 -11.33 33.92 17.21
CA PHE A 685 -12.13 33.56 18.39
C PHE A 685 -13.43 34.39 18.41
N ASP A 686 -14.56 33.73 18.66
CA ASP A 686 -15.90 34.34 18.73
C ASP A 686 -16.30 35.17 17.49
N LYS A 687 -15.99 34.63 16.30
CA LYS A 687 -16.46 35.20 15.03
C LYS A 687 -18.00 35.18 14.96
N ASP A 688 -18.59 36.30 14.53
CA ASP A 688 -20.04 36.51 14.39
C ASP A 688 -20.86 36.36 15.68
N VAL A 689 -20.19 36.35 16.85
CA VAL A 689 -20.88 36.51 18.13
C VAL A 689 -21.25 37.98 18.27
N THR A 690 -22.47 38.32 17.85
CA THR A 690 -23.07 39.65 18.04
C THR A 690 -22.79 40.16 19.45
N GLU A 691 -22.51 41.46 19.59
CA GLU A 691 -22.12 42.13 20.83
C GLU A 691 -23.19 41.97 21.93
N LYS A 692 -23.23 40.80 22.56
CA LYS A 692 -24.17 40.47 23.61
C LYS A 692 -23.63 41.07 24.90
N LYS A 693 -24.37 42.04 25.45
CA LYS A 693 -24.15 42.57 26.79
C LYS A 693 -24.00 41.39 27.77
N GLY A 694 -22.91 41.36 28.53
CA GLY A 694 -22.66 40.39 29.60
C GLY A 694 -21.70 39.22 29.29
N PHE A 695 -21.27 39.02 28.03
CA PHE A 695 -20.27 37.98 27.69
C PHE A 695 -18.84 38.51 27.75
N ARG A 696 -17.91 37.69 28.23
CA ARG A 696 -16.47 37.96 28.22
C ARG A 696 -15.96 37.83 26.78
N LYS A 697 -14.92 38.60 26.47
CA LYS A 697 -14.25 38.59 25.17
C LYS A 697 -12.80 38.19 25.36
N PHE A 698 -12.27 37.41 24.43
CA PHE A 698 -10.91 36.91 24.48
C PHE A 698 -10.19 37.18 23.16
N ASN A 699 -8.92 37.55 23.27
CA ASN A 699 -8.03 37.68 22.13
C ASN A 699 -7.12 36.46 22.05
N ILE A 700 -6.90 35.99 20.82
CA ILE A 700 -5.88 34.97 20.53
C ILE A 700 -4.50 35.65 20.55
N LEU A 701 -3.60 35.11 21.34
CA LEU A 701 -2.17 35.40 21.32
C LEU A 701 -1.41 34.23 20.68
N GLY A 702 -0.25 34.53 20.08
CA GLY A 702 0.57 33.58 19.35
C GLY A 702 0.31 33.58 17.84
N THR A 703 0.70 32.50 17.17
CA THR A 703 0.59 32.38 15.71
C THR A 703 -0.84 32.03 15.30
N ASN A 704 -1.65 33.04 14.99
CA ASN A 704 -3.05 32.88 14.59
C ASN A 704 -3.24 32.55 13.10
N THR A 705 -2.18 32.45 12.30
CA THR A 705 -2.26 31.98 10.90
C THR A 705 -1.30 30.82 10.65
N LYS A 706 -1.75 29.79 9.94
CA LYS A 706 -0.94 28.62 9.60
C LYS A 706 -1.22 28.18 8.18
N VAL A 707 -0.16 27.86 7.43
CA VAL A 707 -0.29 27.28 6.09
C VAL A 707 -0.47 25.77 6.23
N MET A 708 -1.40 25.20 5.48
CA MET A 708 -1.57 23.75 5.41
C MET A 708 -0.49 23.13 4.55
N ASN A 709 0.06 22.01 5.02
CA ASN A 709 1.09 21.26 4.34
C ASN A 709 0.86 19.76 4.47
N MET A 710 1.49 19.00 3.58
CA MET A 710 1.35 17.55 3.56
C MET A 710 2.25 16.91 4.64
N GLU A 711 1.68 16.12 5.55
CA GLU A 711 2.40 15.45 6.64
C GLU A 711 3.09 14.14 6.19
N GLU A 712 4.35 13.92 6.59
CA GLU A 712 5.15 12.74 6.17
C GLU A 712 4.59 11.39 6.66
N SER A 713 3.85 11.37 7.77
CA SER A 713 3.40 10.14 8.45
C SER A 713 2.22 9.45 7.78
N ASN A 714 1.26 10.20 7.23
CA ASN A 714 0.03 9.66 6.62
C ASN A 714 -0.33 10.34 5.28
N GLY A 715 0.47 11.31 4.85
CA GLY A 715 0.22 12.09 3.66
C GLY A 715 -0.94 13.07 3.75
N SER A 716 -1.47 13.36 4.94
CA SER A 716 -2.64 14.23 5.08
C SER A 716 -2.30 15.71 4.87
N LEU A 717 -3.20 16.49 4.26
CA LEU A 717 -3.09 17.94 4.18
C LEU A 717 -3.69 18.56 5.45
N ALA A 718 -2.82 19.04 6.33
CA ALA A 718 -3.23 19.49 7.66
C ALA A 718 -2.52 20.79 8.07
N ALA A 719 -3.09 21.48 9.05
CA ALA A 719 -2.46 22.61 9.74
C ALA A 719 -2.63 22.45 11.25
N GLU A 720 -1.51 22.33 11.96
CA GLU A 720 -1.50 22.25 13.41
C GLU A 720 -1.07 23.59 14.03
N PHE A 721 -1.94 24.14 14.86
CA PHE A 721 -1.68 25.30 15.70
C PHE A 721 -1.25 24.80 17.08
N ARG A 722 0.02 25.01 17.47
CA ARG A 722 0.56 24.51 18.76
C ARG A 722 0.69 25.56 19.86
N HIS A 723 0.75 26.83 19.49
CA HIS A 723 1.13 27.92 20.38
C HIS A 723 0.03 28.99 20.49
N LEU A 724 -1.25 28.57 20.45
CA LEU A 724 -2.35 29.49 20.69
C LEU A 724 -2.53 29.71 22.19
N GLN A 725 -2.82 30.95 22.57
CA GLN A 725 -3.15 31.33 23.94
C GLN A 725 -4.34 32.29 23.93
N LEU A 726 -5.16 32.25 24.99
CA LEU A 726 -6.24 33.21 25.17
C LEU A 726 -5.89 34.24 26.24
N LYS A 727 -6.16 35.51 25.95
CA LYS A 727 -6.10 36.60 26.92
C LYS A 727 -7.43 37.33 26.97
N GLU A 728 -7.97 37.50 28.16
CA GLU A 728 -9.22 38.23 28.37
C GLU A 728 -9.06 39.71 27.99
N GLN A 729 -10.02 40.22 27.21
CA GLN A 729 -10.13 41.62 26.86
C GLN A 729 -10.90 42.36 27.96
N LYS A 730 -10.18 43.10 28.80
CA LYS A 730 -10.77 43.97 29.82
C LYS A 730 -11.21 45.29 29.18
N VAL A 731 -12.49 45.61 29.24
CA VAL A 731 -13.02 46.91 28.84
C VAL A 731 -12.96 47.85 30.04
N ALA A 732 -12.50 49.09 29.85
CA ALA A 732 -12.41 50.09 30.91
C ALA A 732 -13.82 50.58 31.31
N GLY A 733 -14.25 50.20 32.51
CA GLY A 733 -15.56 50.54 33.09
C GLY A 733 -16.00 49.46 34.07
N ASN A 734 -16.54 49.84 35.23
CA ASN A 734 -17.01 48.93 36.27
C ASN A 734 -17.88 47.80 35.69
N ARG A 735 -17.36 46.56 35.68
CA ARG A 735 -18.17 45.37 35.42
C ARG A 735 -18.71 44.86 36.74
N THR A 736 -20.01 44.99 36.95
CA THR A 736 -20.74 43.85 37.52
C THR A 736 -20.81 42.81 36.39
N ASN A 737 -20.30 41.59 36.64
CA ASN A 737 -20.44 40.46 35.72
C ASN A 737 -21.90 39.97 35.75
N GLU A 738 -22.85 40.80 35.32
CA GLU A 738 -24.28 40.44 35.24
C GLU A 738 -24.59 39.78 33.89
N GLY A 739 -23.82 38.73 33.56
CA GLY A 739 -24.27 37.74 32.59
C GLY A 739 -25.23 36.77 33.28
N PRO A 740 -26.26 36.24 32.60
CA PRO A 740 -27.14 35.22 33.17
C PRO A 740 -26.46 33.88 33.41
N LEU A 741 -25.27 33.66 32.83
CA LEU A 741 -24.49 32.42 32.93
C LEU A 741 -23.25 32.63 33.79
N ILE A 742 -22.91 31.61 34.57
CA ILE A 742 -21.64 31.57 35.31
C ILE A 742 -20.47 31.36 34.35
N VAL A 743 -19.27 31.74 34.81
CA VAL A 743 -18.01 31.66 34.03
C VAL A 743 -17.78 30.30 33.35
N THR A 744 -18.19 29.20 33.98
CA THR A 744 -17.97 27.84 33.48
C THR A 744 -19.04 27.35 32.51
N GLU A 745 -20.17 28.05 32.40
CA GLU A 745 -21.27 27.75 31.48
C GLU A 745 -21.27 28.69 30.26
N GLU A 746 -20.40 29.70 30.25
CA GLU A 746 -20.17 30.56 29.10
C GLU A 746 -19.40 29.81 28.02
N LEU A 747 -20.06 29.60 26.87
CA LEU A 747 -19.50 28.90 25.72
C LEU A 747 -18.98 29.88 24.68
N HIS A 748 -17.80 29.57 24.16
CA HIS A 748 -17.12 30.32 23.09
C HIS A 748 -16.85 29.39 21.90
N SER A 749 -16.45 29.95 20.76
CA SER A 749 -16.09 29.13 19.60
C SER A 749 -14.84 29.65 18.89
N LEU A 750 -14.06 28.73 18.32
CA LEU A 750 -12.91 29.05 17.50
C LEU A 750 -13.25 28.75 16.03
N SER A 751 -13.30 29.81 15.22
CA SER A 751 -13.48 29.74 13.77
C SER A 751 -12.14 29.73 13.06
N PHE A 752 -12.09 29.01 11.95
CA PHE A 752 -10.92 28.87 11.09
C PHE A 752 -11.32 29.21 9.67
N GLU A 753 -10.69 30.24 9.12
CA GLU A 753 -11.00 30.78 7.80
C GLU A 753 -9.84 30.58 6.86
N SER A 754 -10.13 30.18 5.63
CA SER A 754 -9.15 30.19 4.53
C SER A 754 -9.87 30.59 3.25
N GLU A 755 -9.14 31.23 2.35
CA GLU A 755 -9.61 31.52 0.99
C GLU A 755 -8.78 30.68 0.03
N LEU A 756 -9.44 30.00 -0.91
CA LEU A 756 -8.82 29.18 -1.93
C LEU A 756 -9.10 29.81 -3.30
N GLN A 757 -8.04 30.25 -3.96
CA GLN A 757 -8.10 30.75 -5.33
C GLN A 757 -7.74 29.63 -6.30
N LEU A 758 -8.72 29.20 -7.10
CA LEU A 758 -8.47 28.24 -8.17
C LEU A 758 -7.93 28.98 -9.40
N ASN A 759 -6.61 28.90 -9.60
CA ASN A 759 -5.84 29.58 -10.66
C ASN A 759 -6.43 29.41 -12.07
N GLN A 760 -7.22 28.36 -12.33
CA GLN A 760 -7.78 28.04 -13.65
C GLN A 760 -9.22 28.54 -13.88
N SER A 761 -9.89 29.13 -12.89
CA SER A 761 -11.29 29.57 -13.02
C SER A 761 -11.62 30.94 -12.42
N GLY A 762 -10.64 31.63 -11.80
CA GLY A 762 -10.89 32.90 -11.10
C GLY A 762 -11.90 32.77 -9.95
N LEU A 763 -12.14 31.55 -9.48
CA LEU A 763 -13.13 31.22 -8.46
C LEU A 763 -12.47 31.35 -7.08
N ASP A 764 -13.04 32.21 -6.23
CA ASP A 764 -12.66 32.36 -4.84
C ASP A 764 -13.60 31.53 -3.96
N ILE A 765 -13.07 30.49 -3.31
CA ILE A 765 -13.81 29.62 -2.40
C ILE A 765 -13.43 29.97 -0.96
N LYS A 766 -14.41 30.43 -0.19
CA LYS A 766 -14.26 30.64 1.25
C LYS A 766 -14.47 29.34 1.99
N LEU A 767 -13.44 28.92 2.72
CA LEU A 767 -13.44 27.73 3.56
C LEU A 767 -13.58 28.17 5.02
N GLU A 768 -14.54 27.58 5.72
CA GLU A 768 -14.73 27.81 7.16
C GLU A 768 -14.87 26.49 7.91
N ALA A 769 -14.16 26.37 9.02
CA ALA A 769 -14.37 25.31 10.01
C ALA A 769 -14.51 25.94 11.40
N ILE A 770 -15.32 25.31 12.25
CA ILE A 770 -15.59 25.80 13.61
C ILE A 770 -15.31 24.64 14.57
N SER A 771 -14.64 24.93 15.68
CA SER A 771 -14.47 23.98 16.78
C SER A 771 -15.81 23.67 17.45
N LEU A 772 -15.86 22.58 18.21
CA LEU A 772 -16.92 22.45 19.22
C LEU A 772 -16.82 23.62 20.21
N PRO A 773 -17.93 23.99 20.89
CA PRO A 773 -17.88 25.07 21.85
C PRO A 773 -16.90 24.80 22.99
N VAL A 774 -16.20 25.85 23.40
CA VAL A 774 -15.17 25.80 24.43
C VAL A 774 -15.57 26.62 25.65
N VAL A 775 -15.12 26.19 26.82
CA VAL A 775 -15.26 26.93 28.09
C VAL A 775 -13.92 27.58 28.42
N VAL A 776 -13.93 28.88 28.72
CA VAL A 776 -12.70 29.62 29.08
C VAL A 776 -12.65 29.91 30.57
N ILE A 777 -11.66 29.34 31.24
CA ILE A 777 -11.43 29.44 32.69
C ILE A 777 -10.22 30.33 33.03
N SER A 778 -10.21 30.89 34.23
CA SER A 778 -9.10 31.70 34.74
C SER A 778 -8.18 30.90 35.67
N ASN A 779 -8.74 29.95 36.43
CA ASN A 779 -8.01 29.13 37.39
C ASN A 779 -8.31 27.63 37.20
N VAL A 780 -7.32 26.79 37.48
CA VAL A 780 -7.42 25.32 37.41
C VAL A 780 -8.51 24.76 38.34
N CYS A 781 -8.84 25.45 39.45
CA CYS A 781 -9.93 25.04 40.32
C CYS A 781 -11.30 25.01 39.62
N GLN A 782 -11.46 25.71 38.49
CA GLN A 782 -12.68 25.74 37.69
C GLN A 782 -12.74 24.61 36.64
N LEU A 783 -11.64 23.85 36.47
CA LEU A 783 -11.54 22.79 35.46
C LEU A 783 -12.63 21.71 35.62
N PRO A 784 -12.99 21.23 36.84
CA PRO A 784 -14.07 20.24 36.99
C PRO A 784 -15.43 20.79 36.56
N SER A 785 -15.76 22.03 36.94
CA SER A 785 -17.02 22.67 36.59
C SER A 785 -17.11 22.99 35.10
N GLY A 786 -16.03 23.51 34.49
CA GLY A 786 -15.97 23.72 33.04
C GLY A 786 -16.08 22.41 32.27
N TRP A 787 -15.49 21.33 32.80
CA TRP A 787 -15.63 19.99 32.21
C TRP A 787 -17.07 19.47 32.29
N ALA A 788 -17.77 19.70 33.39
CA ALA A 788 -19.18 19.32 33.52
C ALA A 788 -20.04 20.00 32.43
N SER A 789 -19.78 21.27 32.13
CA SER A 789 -20.45 21.98 31.03
C SER A 789 -20.12 21.38 29.66
N ILE A 790 -18.86 21.01 29.41
CA ILE A 790 -18.47 20.32 28.18
C ILE A 790 -19.13 18.94 28.05
N LEU A 791 -19.18 18.14 29.13
CA LEU A 791 -19.90 16.87 29.16
C LEU A 791 -21.38 17.06 28.81
N TRP A 792 -22.06 17.99 29.49
CA TRP A 792 -23.50 18.22 29.30
C TRP A 792 -23.83 18.70 27.89
N TYR A 793 -23.04 19.63 27.34
CA TYR A 793 -23.21 20.12 25.98
C TYR A 793 -23.07 18.98 24.97
N ASN A 794 -21.93 18.30 25.01
CA ASN A 794 -21.58 17.32 23.99
C ASN A 794 -22.36 15.99 24.11
N MET A 795 -23.00 15.73 25.25
CA MET A 795 -23.89 14.58 25.43
C MET A 795 -25.29 14.84 24.85
N LEU A 796 -25.78 16.09 24.89
CA LEU A 796 -27.21 16.39 24.68
C LEU A 796 -27.54 17.20 23.43
N THR A 797 -26.55 17.77 22.75
CA THR A 797 -26.78 18.49 21.49
C THR A 797 -25.89 17.95 20.38
N THR A 798 -26.33 18.04 19.14
CA THR A 798 -25.50 17.81 17.94
C THR A 798 -25.21 19.11 17.20
N GLU A 799 -25.73 20.24 17.70
CA GLU A 799 -25.51 21.55 17.10
C GLU A 799 -24.08 22.04 17.41
N PRO A 800 -23.26 22.41 16.42
CA PRO A 800 -21.89 22.83 16.68
C PRO A 800 -21.76 24.28 17.19
N LYS A 801 -22.80 25.11 17.08
CA LYS A 801 -22.73 26.57 17.31
C LYS A 801 -23.78 27.12 18.30
N ASN A 802 -24.26 26.31 19.24
CA ASN A 802 -25.25 26.76 20.23
C ASN A 802 -24.58 27.33 21.50
N LEU A 803 -23.99 28.51 21.39
CA LEU A 803 -23.34 29.18 22.54
C LEU A 803 -24.30 29.60 23.66
N LYS A 804 -25.62 29.46 23.44
CA LYS A 804 -26.69 29.81 24.38
C LYS A 804 -27.26 28.59 25.12
N PHE A 805 -26.67 27.42 24.94
CA PHE A 805 -27.18 26.15 25.45
C PHE A 805 -27.55 26.19 26.94
N PHE A 806 -26.72 26.79 27.79
CA PHE A 806 -26.95 26.86 29.23
C PHE A 806 -28.00 27.90 29.67
N LEU A 807 -28.57 28.69 28.76
CA LEU A 807 -29.74 29.53 29.10
C LEU A 807 -30.99 28.68 29.34
N SER A 808 -31.06 27.50 28.72
CA SER A 808 -32.15 26.54 28.87
C SER A 808 -31.60 25.12 28.68
N PRO A 809 -30.79 24.61 29.64
CA PRO A 809 -30.11 23.33 29.48
C PRO A 809 -31.14 22.19 29.45
N PRO A 810 -31.07 21.29 28.45
CA PRO A 810 -31.95 20.13 28.40
C PRO A 810 -31.62 19.13 29.53
N SER A 811 -32.61 18.35 29.93
CA SER A 811 -32.43 17.23 30.86
C SER A 811 -31.81 16.02 30.15
N ALA A 812 -30.83 15.38 30.77
CA ALA A 812 -30.27 14.12 30.30
C ALA A 812 -31.15 12.93 30.71
N LYS A 813 -31.30 11.93 29.83
CA LYS A 813 -31.83 10.63 30.23
C LYS A 813 -30.78 9.89 31.06
N TRP A 814 -31.21 9.17 32.10
CA TRP A 814 -30.27 8.42 32.94
C TRP A 814 -29.40 7.46 32.13
N SER A 815 -29.98 6.76 31.16
CA SER A 815 -29.26 5.83 30.27
C SER A 815 -28.19 6.47 29.38
N GLN A 816 -28.18 7.80 29.22
CA GLN A 816 -27.14 8.54 28.51
C GLN A 816 -26.07 9.09 29.46
N LEU A 817 -26.47 9.41 30.70
CA LEU A 817 -25.60 9.99 31.72
C LEU A 817 -24.78 8.92 32.46
N SER A 818 -25.36 7.75 32.71
CA SER A 818 -24.71 6.58 33.29
C SER A 818 -23.78 5.92 32.27
#